data_AF-A0A437AII2-F1
#
_entry.id   AF-A0A437AII2-F1
#
_cell.length_a   1.000
_cell.length_b   1.000
_cell.length_c   1.000
_cell.angle_alpha   90.00
_cell.angle_beta   90.00
_cell.angle_gamma   90.00
#
_symmetry.space_group_name_H-M   'P 1'
#
loop_
_entity.id
_entity.type
_entity.pdbx_description
1 polymer ?
#
loop_
_entity_poly.entity_id
_entity_poly.type
_entity_poly.pdbx_seq_one_letter_code
_entity_poly.pdbx_strand_id
1 'polypeptide(L)'
;MNEPNLKTIFTEIQNTTLRKINKKINNVKEIICYNEQGLDSFIEILNIILIDKGKEIPYSIKISIKMTFNSLTEDENSHFFLQRIYEHLLNLLNCKLSRVRKKILVLLNFFSLENKNLTKISESLHDKDKNVRKECIKLLKDHQNKKIDNSGSINKMLKELLKHDPNSEVRKEALRVLEIKKENIPALISRSADIVPSVRKYFYENVLQFITVKSLEKEHKVFLLKASFTDRSSCFKNLFIKKIREEYSNNCILIINDFYDEIILEEIKELLCNFYDELELRFDEEFLKSMDFYSSFLVKEYLCFLENKFGRDTLDLPPLKLFLEFLYKKSKESIEDRKIIPFLKNLFKILSFYDVTDYESYKIVLSIIYKLTGQNFVEEIFDDVFQLSFISTDINFLGSLVKANEKNERILVLCKSIFKNIPFSELHTAILQEIIFKFQNKEQFYEILFYACLKEEKEEFLLHLLNDIENSFLFLTDLFLSDVFKEKIQKKLIDFLIIEAEKENINAVKSICKINLKEKTKHFLSKLFLLFYAEKNEEITQFLWVFFFDFFKENKRILINNFCPLLSDIPLNKHRVFVYQTFYWLQEENSDLLIYAILIFLQKNIGKNSRTLIRTLMLANVNGKDINLLKRIIYLIDLLNKRGYDLLILSEKINKFVYEEEIEDYLVKEVKNDLEIFY
;
A
#
# COMPACT_ATOMS: atom_id res chain seq x y z
N MET A 1 26.88 -65.80 18.92
CA MET A 1 26.48 -64.49 19.48
C MET A 1 25.61 -63.83 18.42
N ASN A 2 24.36 -63.50 18.74
CA ASN A 2 23.44 -62.88 17.77
C ASN A 2 23.94 -61.46 17.49
N GLU A 3 24.37 -61.20 16.25
CA GLU A 3 24.72 -59.85 15.82
C GLU A 3 23.55 -58.90 16.10
N PRO A 4 23.75 -57.80 16.84
CA PRO A 4 22.69 -56.87 17.13
C PRO A 4 22.20 -56.23 15.82
N ASN A 5 20.98 -56.57 15.42
CA ASN A 5 20.34 -56.00 14.24
C ASN A 5 20.13 -54.49 14.43
N LEU A 6 20.62 -53.67 13.48
CA LEU A 6 20.47 -52.22 13.51
C LEU A 6 19.01 -51.78 13.68
N LYS A 7 18.03 -52.56 13.17
CA LYS A 7 16.59 -52.29 13.35
C LYS A 7 16.21 -52.32 14.83
N THR A 8 16.74 -53.26 15.60
CA THR A 8 16.51 -53.35 17.05
C THR A 8 17.13 -52.17 17.77
N ILE A 9 18.38 -51.81 17.41
CA ILE A 9 19.07 -50.66 18.00
C ILE A 9 18.29 -49.35 17.77
N PHE A 10 17.85 -49.10 16.53
CA PHE A 10 17.08 -47.90 16.20
C PHE A 10 15.68 -47.90 16.82
N THR A 11 15.04 -49.05 17.01
CA THR A 11 13.77 -49.17 17.74
C THR A 11 13.95 -48.80 19.21
N GLU A 12 15.01 -49.29 19.85
CA GLU A 12 15.28 -48.96 21.24
C GLU A 12 15.65 -47.48 21.41
N ILE A 13 16.41 -46.90 20.48
CA ILE A 13 16.79 -45.48 20.47
C ILE A 13 15.57 -44.56 20.55
N GLN A 14 14.44 -44.94 19.93
CA GLN A 14 13.21 -44.13 19.97
C GLN A 14 12.71 -43.89 21.40
N ASN A 15 12.93 -44.87 22.30
CA ASN A 15 12.42 -44.87 23.68
C ASN A 15 13.53 -44.61 24.73
N THR A 16 14.72 -44.19 24.31
CA THR A 16 15.91 -44.13 25.18
C THR A 16 16.36 -42.68 25.45
N THR A 17 16.86 -42.42 26.67
CA THR A 17 17.47 -41.13 27.07
C THR A 17 18.83 -40.88 26.40
N LEU A 18 19.18 -39.61 26.11
CA LEU A 18 20.43 -39.17 25.47
C LEU A 18 21.72 -39.89 25.96
N ARG A 19 21.91 -40.04 27.28
CA ARG A 19 23.11 -40.69 27.85
C ARG A 19 23.29 -42.15 27.45
N LYS A 20 22.19 -42.87 27.22
CA LYS A 20 22.18 -44.27 26.80
C LYS A 20 22.30 -44.43 25.28
N ILE A 21 22.08 -43.35 24.50
CA ILE A 21 22.26 -43.34 23.05
C ILE A 21 23.74 -43.46 22.70
N ASN A 22 24.64 -42.71 23.35
CA ASN A 22 26.09 -42.72 23.04
C ASN A 22 26.70 -44.12 23.05
N LYS A 23 26.37 -44.95 24.06
CA LYS A 23 26.88 -46.32 24.14
C LYS A 23 26.41 -47.19 22.96
N LYS A 24 25.22 -46.91 22.42
CA LYS A 24 24.66 -47.64 21.27
C LYS A 24 25.23 -47.14 19.94
N ILE A 25 25.69 -45.88 19.85
CA ILE A 25 26.28 -45.32 18.63
C ILE A 25 27.59 -46.03 18.26
N ASN A 26 28.42 -46.39 19.24
CA ASN A 26 29.65 -47.16 18.96
C ASN A 26 29.32 -48.50 18.29
N ASN A 27 28.32 -49.22 18.81
CA ASN A 27 27.85 -50.47 18.21
C ASN A 27 27.30 -50.23 16.79
N VAL A 28 26.57 -49.14 16.55
CA VAL A 28 26.09 -48.77 15.21
C VAL A 28 27.26 -48.52 14.26
N LYS A 29 28.29 -47.79 14.70
CA LYS A 29 29.50 -47.54 13.90
C LYS A 29 30.22 -48.85 13.56
N GLU A 30 30.44 -49.72 14.54
CA GLU A 30 31.09 -51.02 14.33
C GLU A 30 30.33 -51.85 13.28
N ILE A 31 29.00 -51.89 13.35
CA ILE A 31 28.19 -52.62 12.36
C ILE A 31 28.31 -51.98 10.96
N ILE A 32 28.27 -50.66 10.84
CA ILE A 32 28.40 -49.96 9.54
C ILE A 32 29.76 -50.26 8.89
N CYS A 33 30.83 -50.23 9.69
CA CYS A 33 32.20 -50.37 9.21
C CYS A 33 32.67 -51.84 9.07
N TYR A 34 31.87 -52.81 9.53
CA TYR A 34 32.24 -54.22 9.50
C TYR A 34 32.31 -54.78 8.07
N ASN A 35 31.32 -54.50 7.23
CA ASN A 35 31.27 -54.92 5.82
C ASN A 35 30.23 -54.09 5.02
N GLU A 36 30.12 -54.33 3.71
CA GLU A 36 29.10 -53.67 2.86
C GLU A 36 27.66 -53.97 3.31
N GLN A 37 27.38 -55.15 3.86
CA GLN A 37 26.03 -55.50 4.34
C GLN A 37 25.60 -54.65 5.55
N GLY A 38 26.55 -54.26 6.40
CA GLY A 38 26.31 -53.36 7.52
C GLY A 38 25.95 -51.95 7.06
N LEU A 39 26.65 -51.43 6.05
CA LEU A 39 26.31 -50.18 5.38
C LEU A 39 24.92 -50.24 4.72
N ASP A 40 24.62 -51.30 3.97
CA ASP A 40 23.33 -51.47 3.29
C ASP A 40 22.17 -51.56 4.30
N SER A 41 22.38 -52.25 5.41
CA SER A 41 21.41 -52.33 6.52
C SER A 41 21.14 -50.96 7.13
N PHE A 42 22.16 -50.11 7.26
CA PHE A 42 21.99 -48.74 7.74
C PHE A 42 21.28 -47.85 6.70
N ILE A 43 21.59 -48.00 5.41
CA ILE A 43 20.89 -47.33 4.31
C ILE A 43 19.40 -47.72 4.28
N GLU A 44 19.07 -49.00 4.53
CA GLU A 44 17.67 -49.45 4.63
C GLU A 44 16.92 -48.72 5.75
N ILE A 45 17.55 -48.56 6.92
CA ILE A 45 16.99 -47.81 8.05
C ILE A 45 16.80 -46.34 7.69
N LEU A 46 17.78 -45.70 7.04
CA LEU A 46 17.63 -44.33 6.54
C LEU A 46 16.44 -44.23 5.59
N ASN A 47 16.27 -45.16 4.65
CA ASN A 47 15.15 -45.16 3.71
C ASN A 47 13.79 -45.29 4.43
N ILE A 48 13.69 -46.12 5.48
CA ILE A 48 12.49 -46.23 6.32
C ILE A 48 12.18 -44.88 6.98
N ILE A 49 13.19 -44.21 7.54
CA ILE A 49 13.04 -42.90 8.20
C ILE A 49 12.61 -41.82 7.19
N LEU A 50 13.16 -41.86 5.97
CA LEU A 50 12.81 -40.93 4.89
C LEU A 50 11.37 -41.14 4.40
N ILE A 51 10.92 -42.39 4.27
CA ILE A 51 9.58 -42.77 3.78
C ILE A 51 8.51 -42.67 4.89
N ASP A 52 8.88 -42.50 6.15
CA ASP A 52 7.93 -42.33 7.23
C ASP A 52 6.96 -41.13 6.99
N LYS A 53 5.70 -41.29 7.41
CA LYS A 53 4.59 -40.32 7.22
C LYS A 53 4.65 -39.16 8.21
N GLY A 54 5.48 -39.23 9.26
CA GLY A 54 5.73 -38.13 10.17
C GLY A 54 6.22 -36.87 9.46
N LYS A 55 5.76 -35.70 9.95
CA LYS A 55 6.10 -34.38 9.40
C LYS A 55 7.60 -34.05 9.54
N GLU A 56 8.24 -34.60 10.56
CA GLU A 56 9.66 -34.38 10.91
C GLU A 56 10.30 -35.70 11.35
N ILE A 57 11.63 -35.76 11.30
CA ILE A 57 12.40 -36.88 11.85
C ILE A 57 12.35 -36.76 13.39
N PRO A 58 11.95 -37.82 14.13
CA PRO A 58 11.94 -37.78 15.58
C PRO A 58 13.28 -37.32 16.16
N TYR A 59 13.24 -36.47 17.20
CA TYR A 59 14.43 -35.81 17.74
C TYR A 59 15.52 -36.81 18.17
N SER A 60 15.14 -37.90 18.87
CA SER A 60 16.06 -38.97 19.29
C SER A 60 16.75 -39.66 18.11
N ILE A 61 16.01 -39.90 17.03
CA ILE A 61 16.54 -40.51 15.80
C ILE A 61 17.45 -39.54 15.05
N LYS A 62 17.02 -38.28 14.91
CA LYS A 62 17.81 -37.22 14.26
C LYS A 62 19.17 -37.04 14.95
N ILE A 63 19.19 -37.01 16.29
CA ILE A 63 20.43 -36.94 17.06
C ILE A 63 21.28 -38.18 16.85
N SER A 64 20.67 -39.36 16.93
CA SER A 64 21.42 -40.62 16.77
C SER A 64 22.13 -40.69 15.42
N ILE A 65 21.43 -40.33 14.33
CA ILE A 65 22.03 -40.23 13.00
C ILE A 65 23.18 -39.21 12.99
N LYS A 66 22.98 -38.01 13.57
CA LYS A 66 24.03 -37.00 13.65
C LYS A 66 25.26 -37.51 14.40
N MET A 67 25.07 -38.21 15.52
CA MET A 67 26.16 -38.77 16.31
C MET A 67 26.88 -39.90 15.57
N THR A 68 26.14 -40.76 14.87
CA THR A 68 26.73 -41.78 13.99
C THR A 68 27.59 -41.12 12.91
N PHE A 69 27.09 -40.10 12.21
CA PHE A 69 27.86 -39.39 11.19
C PHE A 69 29.11 -38.74 11.76
N ASN A 70 29.02 -38.07 12.92
CA ASN A 70 30.18 -37.51 13.59
C ASN A 70 31.23 -38.59 13.93
N SER A 71 30.80 -39.74 14.46
CA SER A 71 31.71 -40.85 14.81
C SER A 71 32.41 -41.50 13.62
N LEU A 72 31.78 -41.43 12.44
CA LEU A 72 32.35 -41.88 11.16
C LEU A 72 33.31 -40.83 10.58
N THR A 73 33.11 -39.54 10.88
CA THR A 73 34.01 -38.45 10.46
C THR A 73 35.32 -38.44 11.25
N GLU A 74 35.30 -38.83 12.53
CA GLU A 74 36.48 -38.83 13.40
C GLU A 74 37.51 -39.93 13.07
N ASP A 75 37.16 -40.89 12.22
CA ASP A 75 37.97 -42.06 11.90
C ASP A 75 38.24 -42.14 10.40
N GLU A 76 39.49 -41.98 10.01
CA GLU A 76 39.90 -41.91 8.61
C GLU A 76 39.50 -43.15 7.80
N ASN A 77 39.51 -44.33 8.43
CA ASN A 77 39.11 -45.59 7.78
C ASN A 77 37.59 -45.67 7.53
N SER A 78 36.81 -44.83 8.22
CA SER A 78 35.35 -44.79 8.14
C SER A 78 34.83 -43.78 7.10
N HIS A 79 35.70 -42.92 6.54
CA HIS A 79 35.29 -41.88 5.59
C HIS A 79 34.64 -42.42 4.31
N PHE A 80 35.09 -43.56 3.80
CA PHE A 80 34.51 -44.20 2.61
C PHE A 80 33.01 -44.52 2.80
N PHE A 81 32.64 -45.05 3.97
CA PHE A 81 31.24 -45.36 4.30
C PHE A 81 30.39 -44.10 4.38
N LEU A 82 30.92 -43.05 5.02
CA LEU A 82 30.26 -41.76 5.12
C LEU A 82 30.01 -41.14 3.73
N GLN A 83 31.00 -41.23 2.82
CA GLN A 83 30.86 -40.76 1.44
C GLN A 83 29.76 -41.53 0.69
N ARG A 84 29.68 -42.85 0.83
CA ARG A 84 28.60 -43.65 0.20
C ARG A 84 27.21 -43.29 0.73
N ILE A 85 27.07 -43.04 2.04
CA ILE A 85 25.81 -42.56 2.62
C ILE A 85 25.43 -41.21 2.03
N TYR A 86 26.41 -40.30 1.93
CA TYR A 86 26.20 -38.96 1.36
C TYR A 86 25.77 -39.02 -0.11
N GLU A 87 26.44 -39.82 -0.94
CA GLU A 87 26.10 -40.03 -2.35
C GLU A 87 24.69 -40.64 -2.51
N HIS A 88 24.33 -41.61 -1.65
CA HIS A 88 22.97 -42.16 -1.61
C HIS A 88 21.91 -41.09 -1.35
N LEU A 89 22.13 -40.25 -0.33
CA LEU A 89 21.21 -39.14 0.00
C LEU A 89 21.10 -38.14 -1.16
N LEU A 90 22.21 -37.75 -1.78
CA LEU A 90 22.21 -36.86 -2.94
C LEU A 90 21.43 -37.43 -4.13
N ASN A 91 21.51 -38.74 -4.37
CA ASN A 91 20.78 -39.40 -5.46
C ASN A 91 19.27 -39.39 -5.25
N LEU A 92 18.82 -39.34 -3.99
CA LEU A 92 17.41 -39.28 -3.65
C LEU A 92 16.82 -37.87 -3.61
N LEU A 93 17.60 -36.81 -3.86
CA LEU A 93 17.09 -35.43 -3.92
C LEU A 93 16.02 -35.23 -5.00
N ASN A 94 16.00 -36.04 -6.06
CA ASN A 94 14.99 -35.99 -7.12
C ASN A 94 13.81 -36.96 -6.91
N CYS A 95 13.68 -37.54 -5.72
CA CYS A 95 12.57 -38.44 -5.39
C CYS A 95 11.21 -37.74 -5.59
N LYS A 96 10.19 -38.45 -6.11
CA LYS A 96 8.84 -37.90 -6.34
C LYS A 96 8.18 -37.38 -5.05
N LEU A 97 8.50 -37.97 -3.90
CA LEU A 97 7.90 -37.64 -2.60
C LEU A 97 8.57 -36.41 -1.97
N SER A 98 7.85 -35.30 -1.82
CA SER A 98 8.42 -34.06 -1.24
C SER A 98 8.92 -34.23 0.19
N ARG A 99 8.22 -35.04 1.01
CA ARG A 99 8.64 -35.39 2.37
C ARG A 99 10.03 -36.06 2.43
N VAL A 100 10.34 -36.91 1.44
CA VAL A 100 11.65 -37.58 1.34
C VAL A 100 12.72 -36.53 1.03
N ARG A 101 12.51 -35.70 0.00
CA ARG A 101 13.42 -34.60 -0.36
C ARG A 101 13.68 -33.64 0.81
N LYS A 102 12.63 -33.26 1.54
CA LYS A 102 12.73 -32.43 2.75
C LYS A 102 13.61 -33.09 3.82
N LYS A 103 13.33 -34.36 4.17
CA LYS A 103 14.09 -35.09 5.20
C LYS A 103 15.54 -35.31 4.77
N ILE A 104 15.81 -35.52 3.48
CA ILE A 104 17.17 -35.60 2.92
C ILE A 104 17.93 -34.30 3.19
N LEU A 105 17.37 -33.14 2.85
CA LEU A 105 18.03 -31.84 3.10
C LEU A 105 18.35 -31.63 4.59
N VAL A 106 17.47 -32.08 5.49
CA VAL A 106 17.73 -32.05 6.94
C VAL A 106 18.93 -32.93 7.33
N LEU A 107 19.06 -34.11 6.72
CA LEU A 107 20.19 -35.02 6.98
C LEU A 107 21.49 -34.53 6.32
N LEU A 108 21.41 -33.94 5.14
CA LEU A 108 22.57 -33.34 4.44
C LEU A 108 23.21 -32.20 5.26
N ASN A 109 22.46 -31.55 6.14
CA ASN A 109 22.96 -30.54 7.07
C ASN A 109 23.95 -31.08 8.13
N PHE A 110 24.17 -32.40 8.16
CA PHE A 110 25.17 -33.03 9.02
C PHE A 110 26.49 -33.32 8.30
N PHE A 111 26.57 -33.05 7.00
CA PHE A 111 27.76 -33.28 6.18
C PHE A 111 28.48 -31.96 5.86
N SER A 112 29.79 -32.05 5.66
CA SER A 112 30.57 -30.98 5.05
C SER A 112 30.30 -30.94 3.55
N LEU A 113 29.68 -29.88 3.05
CA LEU A 113 29.29 -29.80 1.64
C LEU A 113 30.47 -29.39 0.75
N GLU A 114 30.85 -30.28 -0.16
CA GLU A 114 31.81 -29.98 -1.23
C GLU A 114 31.18 -29.15 -2.35
N ASN A 115 31.97 -28.25 -2.95
CA ASN A 115 31.51 -27.36 -4.02
C ASN A 115 30.82 -28.10 -5.17
N LYS A 116 31.35 -29.27 -5.59
CA LYS A 116 30.81 -30.06 -6.72
C LYS A 116 29.36 -30.52 -6.50
N ASN A 117 28.94 -30.65 -5.24
CA ASN A 117 27.61 -31.12 -4.86
C ASN A 117 26.62 -29.98 -4.61
N LEU A 118 27.13 -28.75 -4.41
CA LEU A 118 26.29 -27.58 -4.17
C LEU A 118 25.37 -27.29 -5.37
N THR A 119 25.82 -27.56 -6.59
CA THR A 119 24.99 -27.44 -7.80
C THR A 119 23.71 -28.27 -7.67
N LYS A 120 23.85 -29.57 -7.40
CA LYS A 120 22.71 -30.50 -7.26
C LYS A 120 21.81 -30.14 -6.07
N ILE A 121 22.39 -29.70 -4.95
CA ILE A 121 21.61 -29.27 -3.78
C ILE A 121 20.81 -27.99 -4.11
N SER A 122 21.43 -27.03 -4.80
CA SER A 122 20.83 -25.75 -5.12
C SER A 122 19.60 -25.84 -6.03
N GLU A 123 19.47 -26.89 -6.85
CA GLU A 123 18.26 -27.15 -7.64
C GLU A 123 17.01 -27.26 -6.75
N SER A 124 17.17 -27.74 -5.50
CA SER A 124 16.08 -27.83 -4.52
C SER A 124 15.57 -26.46 -4.03
N LEU A 125 16.28 -25.36 -4.33
CA LEU A 125 15.76 -24.00 -4.14
C LEU A 125 14.58 -23.68 -5.06
N HIS A 126 14.40 -24.43 -6.16
CA HIS A 126 13.29 -24.29 -7.09
C HIS A 126 12.25 -25.42 -6.97
N ASP A 127 12.30 -26.20 -5.88
CA ASP A 127 11.35 -27.30 -5.66
C ASP A 127 9.90 -26.80 -5.64
N LYS A 128 8.94 -27.62 -6.08
CA LYS A 128 7.51 -27.29 -6.03
C LYS A 128 6.99 -27.13 -4.59
N ASP A 129 7.53 -27.89 -3.65
CA ASP A 129 7.12 -27.88 -2.24
C ASP A 129 7.89 -26.81 -1.44
N LYS A 130 7.16 -25.88 -0.84
CA LYS A 130 7.72 -24.78 -0.03
C LYS A 130 8.63 -25.27 1.10
N ASN A 131 8.35 -26.43 1.69
CA ASN A 131 9.12 -26.93 2.83
C ASN A 131 10.48 -27.46 2.39
N VAL A 132 10.57 -28.03 1.19
CA VAL A 132 11.83 -28.46 0.59
C VAL A 132 12.71 -27.23 0.34
N ARG A 133 12.14 -26.18 -0.28
CA ARG A 133 12.85 -24.91 -0.49
C ARG A 133 13.37 -24.30 0.81
N LYS A 134 12.55 -24.26 1.88
CA LYS A 134 12.95 -23.76 3.21
C LYS A 134 14.11 -24.53 3.82
N GLU A 135 14.06 -25.87 3.81
CA GLU A 135 15.17 -26.67 4.35
C GLU A 135 16.43 -26.52 3.48
N CYS A 136 16.29 -26.34 2.16
CA CYS A 136 17.42 -26.06 1.28
C CYS A 136 18.07 -24.70 1.60
N ILE A 137 17.27 -23.65 1.84
CA ILE A 137 17.79 -22.33 2.27
C ILE A 137 18.61 -22.46 3.56
N LYS A 138 18.10 -23.21 4.55
CA LYS A 138 18.81 -23.44 5.83
C LYS A 138 20.12 -24.18 5.62
N LEU A 139 20.13 -25.19 4.75
CA LEU A 139 21.33 -25.97 4.42
C LEU A 139 22.40 -25.10 3.74
N LEU A 140 22.00 -24.20 2.85
CA LEU A 140 22.92 -23.38 2.06
C LEU A 140 23.35 -22.07 2.75
N LYS A 141 22.91 -21.84 4.00
CA LYS A 141 23.14 -20.58 4.73
C LYS A 141 24.60 -20.16 4.85
N ASP A 142 25.49 -21.13 5.06
CA ASP A 142 26.93 -20.91 5.29
C ASP A 142 27.73 -20.97 3.97
N HIS A 143 27.06 -21.17 2.84
CA HIS A 143 27.67 -21.37 1.52
C HIS A 143 27.36 -20.24 0.53
N GLN A 144 26.84 -19.09 0.99
CA GLN A 144 26.34 -18.00 0.13
C GLN A 144 27.36 -17.49 -0.91
N ASN A 145 28.64 -17.45 -0.54
CA ASN A 145 29.72 -16.95 -1.39
C ASN A 145 30.22 -17.99 -2.42
N LYS A 146 29.72 -19.23 -2.39
CA LYS A 146 30.10 -20.27 -3.34
C LYS A 146 29.42 -20.04 -4.69
N LYS A 147 30.20 -20.20 -5.76
CA LYS A 147 29.69 -20.21 -7.15
C LYS A 147 29.14 -21.59 -7.48
N ILE A 148 28.04 -21.59 -8.23
CA ILE A 148 27.39 -22.76 -8.78
C ILE A 148 27.44 -22.65 -10.30
N ASP A 149 27.69 -23.77 -10.96
CA ASP A 149 27.78 -23.83 -12.42
C ASP A 149 26.45 -23.34 -13.06
N ASN A 150 26.55 -22.56 -14.12
CA ASN A 150 25.46 -22.03 -14.96
C ASN A 150 24.41 -21.10 -14.30
N SER A 151 24.47 -20.83 -12.98
CA SER A 151 23.39 -20.13 -12.26
C SER A 151 23.85 -19.01 -11.31
N GLY A 152 25.17 -18.78 -11.20
CA GLY A 152 25.75 -17.67 -10.44
C GLY A 152 26.23 -18.11 -9.06
N SER A 153 25.91 -17.35 -8.01
CA SER A 153 26.24 -17.70 -6.62
C SER A 153 24.98 -18.09 -5.83
N ILE A 154 25.16 -18.86 -4.75
CA ILE A 154 24.07 -19.16 -3.80
C ILE A 154 23.44 -17.86 -3.29
N ASN A 155 24.26 -16.85 -3.00
CA ASN A 155 23.77 -15.53 -2.60
C ASN A 155 22.79 -14.92 -3.61
N LYS A 156 23.08 -15.02 -4.91
CA LYS A 156 22.17 -14.53 -5.97
C LYS A 156 20.84 -15.28 -5.92
N MET A 157 20.87 -16.61 -5.83
CA MET A 157 19.65 -17.42 -5.75
C MET A 157 18.80 -17.07 -4.53
N LEU A 158 19.42 -16.87 -3.35
CA LEU A 158 18.71 -16.46 -2.14
C LEU A 158 18.07 -15.07 -2.30
N LYS A 159 18.71 -14.13 -2.99
CA LYS A 159 18.10 -12.82 -3.34
C LYS A 159 16.89 -13.01 -4.25
N GLU A 160 16.97 -13.87 -5.25
CA GLU A 160 15.85 -14.15 -6.16
C GLU A 160 14.67 -14.76 -5.39
N LEU A 161 14.92 -15.72 -4.50
CA LEU A 161 13.86 -16.27 -3.64
C LEU A 161 13.27 -15.22 -2.72
N LEU A 162 14.11 -14.38 -2.11
CA LEU A 162 13.67 -13.31 -1.24
C LEU A 162 12.72 -12.34 -1.96
N LYS A 163 12.98 -12.05 -3.24
CA LYS A 163 12.19 -11.12 -4.05
C LYS A 163 10.94 -11.77 -4.65
N HIS A 164 11.07 -12.99 -5.18
CA HIS A 164 10.13 -13.55 -6.14
C HIS A 164 9.45 -14.85 -5.70
N ASP A 165 9.85 -15.49 -4.60
CA ASP A 165 9.18 -16.74 -4.19
C ASP A 165 7.69 -16.45 -3.86
N PRO A 166 6.74 -17.21 -4.42
CA PRO A 166 5.31 -16.98 -4.16
C PRO A 166 4.93 -17.24 -2.71
N ASN A 167 5.70 -18.06 -1.98
CA ASN A 167 5.41 -18.43 -0.61
C ASN A 167 6.16 -17.53 0.40
N SER A 168 5.39 -16.88 1.27
CA SER A 168 5.93 -15.96 2.27
C SER A 168 6.84 -16.61 3.32
N GLU A 169 6.64 -17.89 3.66
CA GLU A 169 7.52 -18.58 4.60
C GLU A 169 8.91 -18.84 3.99
N VAL A 170 8.98 -19.04 2.67
CA VAL A 170 10.25 -19.20 1.95
C VAL A 170 10.97 -17.85 1.89
N ARG A 171 10.26 -16.77 1.52
CA ARG A 171 10.81 -15.40 1.55
C ARG A 171 11.31 -15.03 2.94
N LYS A 172 10.55 -15.36 3.99
CA LYS A 172 10.95 -15.12 5.38
C LYS A 172 12.20 -15.91 5.80
N GLU A 173 12.32 -17.16 5.34
CA GLU A 173 13.52 -17.96 5.61
C GLU A 173 14.73 -17.42 4.87
N ALA A 174 14.57 -17.01 3.60
CA ALA A 174 15.62 -16.34 2.84
C ALA A 174 16.05 -15.03 3.54
N LEU A 175 15.09 -14.24 4.05
CA LEU A 175 15.34 -13.01 4.79
C LEU A 175 16.14 -13.25 6.08
N ARG A 176 15.86 -14.36 6.78
CA ARG A 176 16.57 -14.76 8.00
C ARG A 176 18.03 -15.10 7.74
N VAL A 177 18.31 -15.68 6.57
CA VAL A 177 19.57 -16.34 6.28
C VAL A 177 20.52 -15.44 5.47
N LEU A 178 19.98 -14.59 4.59
CA LEU A 178 20.78 -13.74 3.72
C LEU A 178 21.67 -12.80 4.55
N GLU A 179 22.97 -12.81 4.26
CA GLU A 179 23.95 -12.00 5.01
C GLU A 179 23.63 -10.49 4.92
N ILE A 180 23.82 -9.76 6.02
CA ILE A 180 23.65 -8.30 6.05
C ILE A 180 24.96 -7.64 5.62
N LYS A 181 25.12 -7.47 4.31
CA LYS A 181 26.28 -6.82 3.66
C LYS A 181 25.83 -5.91 2.53
N LYS A 182 26.68 -4.95 2.15
CA LYS A 182 26.35 -3.87 1.18
C LYS A 182 25.61 -4.36 -0.07
N GLU A 183 26.10 -5.42 -0.70
CA GLU A 183 25.48 -6.00 -1.93
C GLU A 183 24.10 -6.64 -1.72
N ASN A 184 23.72 -6.96 -0.49
CA ASN A 184 22.45 -7.57 -0.13
C ASN A 184 21.43 -6.55 0.42
N ILE A 185 21.89 -5.37 0.85
CA ILE A 185 21.05 -4.33 1.46
C ILE A 185 19.81 -3.99 0.62
N PRO A 186 19.89 -3.76 -0.71
CA PRO A 186 18.70 -3.44 -1.50
C PRO A 186 17.64 -4.55 -1.45
N ALA A 187 18.08 -5.81 -1.50
CA ALA A 187 17.17 -6.96 -1.43
C ALA A 187 16.51 -7.09 -0.04
N LEU A 188 17.29 -6.88 1.03
CA LEU A 188 16.80 -6.89 2.41
C LEU A 188 15.79 -5.76 2.65
N ILE A 189 16.15 -4.52 2.29
CA ILE A 189 15.31 -3.33 2.46
C ILE A 189 14.00 -3.46 1.69
N SER A 190 13.99 -4.07 0.51
CA SER A 190 12.75 -4.30 -0.25
C SER A 190 11.70 -5.08 0.53
N ARG A 191 12.09 -5.87 1.55
CA ARG A 191 11.16 -6.64 2.39
C ARG A 191 10.49 -5.82 3.48
N SER A 192 10.91 -4.58 3.70
CA SER A 192 10.17 -3.62 4.54
C SER A 192 8.76 -3.35 3.99
N ALA A 193 8.53 -3.57 2.69
CA ALA A 193 7.25 -3.42 2.01
C ALA A 193 6.71 -4.76 1.42
N ASP A 194 7.11 -5.91 1.97
CA ASP A 194 6.59 -7.22 1.51
C ASP A 194 5.06 -7.31 1.67
N ILE A 195 4.34 -7.89 0.71
CA ILE A 195 2.88 -8.04 0.77
C ILE A 195 2.39 -8.76 2.04
N VAL A 196 3.20 -9.64 2.63
CA VAL A 196 2.83 -10.40 3.83
C VAL A 196 3.37 -9.73 5.12
N PRO A 197 2.49 -9.34 6.06
CA PRO A 197 2.89 -8.65 7.31
C PRO A 197 3.93 -9.40 8.14
N SER A 198 3.89 -10.74 8.17
CA SER A 198 4.85 -11.53 8.95
C SER A 198 6.30 -11.46 8.44
N VAL A 199 6.49 -11.10 7.17
CA VAL A 199 7.81 -10.88 6.56
C VAL A 199 8.30 -9.47 6.92
N ARG A 200 7.44 -8.46 6.73
CA ARG A 200 7.74 -7.06 7.13
C ARG A 200 8.10 -6.97 8.61
N LYS A 201 7.30 -7.61 9.48
CA LYS A 201 7.56 -7.70 10.92
C LYS A 201 8.96 -8.23 11.22
N TYR A 202 9.37 -9.31 10.56
CA TYR A 202 10.70 -9.88 10.74
C TYR A 202 11.80 -8.93 10.25
N PHE A 203 11.57 -8.19 9.15
CA PHE A 203 12.50 -7.16 8.71
C PHE A 203 12.72 -6.10 9.80
N TYR A 204 11.65 -5.47 10.31
CA TYR A 204 11.77 -4.39 11.30
C TYR A 204 12.33 -4.87 12.65
N GLU A 205 11.93 -6.07 13.11
CA GLU A 205 12.37 -6.62 14.41
C GLU A 205 13.77 -7.23 14.37
N ASN A 206 14.18 -7.87 13.27
CA ASN A 206 15.38 -8.70 13.23
C ASN A 206 16.42 -8.28 12.19
N VAL A 207 16.07 -7.52 11.17
CA VAL A 207 17.02 -7.13 10.10
C VAL A 207 17.41 -5.67 10.24
N LEU A 208 16.44 -4.76 10.38
CA LEU A 208 16.66 -3.33 10.50
C LEU A 208 17.61 -2.98 11.65
N GLN A 209 17.53 -3.73 12.77
CA GLN A 209 18.38 -3.51 13.94
C GLN A 209 19.87 -3.56 13.62
N PHE A 210 20.26 -4.41 12.65
CA PHE A 210 21.65 -4.58 12.21
C PHE A 210 22.03 -3.76 10.98
N ILE A 211 21.08 -3.03 10.39
CA ILE A 211 21.35 -2.09 9.29
C ILE A 211 21.65 -0.72 9.92
N THR A 212 22.76 -0.09 9.52
CA THR A 212 23.04 1.30 9.89
C THR A 212 22.34 2.23 8.89
N VAL A 213 21.18 2.77 9.25
CA VAL A 213 20.34 3.60 8.37
C VAL A 213 21.09 4.83 7.88
N LYS A 214 21.88 5.49 8.73
CA LYS A 214 22.71 6.66 8.40
C LYS A 214 23.71 6.39 7.27
N SER A 215 24.18 5.14 7.15
CA SER A 215 25.14 4.72 6.11
C SER A 215 24.49 4.36 4.76
N LEU A 216 23.15 4.29 4.71
CA LEU A 216 22.43 3.93 3.49
C LEU A 216 22.49 5.06 2.46
N GLU A 217 22.37 4.67 1.19
CA GLU A 217 22.13 5.61 0.10
C GLU A 217 20.76 6.27 0.26
N LYS A 218 20.63 7.51 -0.23
CA LYS A 218 19.43 8.34 -0.06
C LYS A 218 18.15 7.62 -0.52
N GLU A 219 18.19 6.96 -1.67
CA GLU A 219 17.05 6.20 -2.22
C GLU A 219 16.52 5.14 -1.24
N HIS A 220 17.43 4.43 -0.56
CA HIS A 220 17.07 3.42 0.42
C HIS A 220 16.52 4.04 1.71
N LYS A 221 17.03 5.20 2.14
CA LYS A 221 16.51 5.96 3.29
C LYS A 221 15.07 6.42 3.01
N VAL A 222 14.85 7.08 1.86
CA VAL A 222 13.55 7.55 1.39
C VAL A 222 12.56 6.38 1.30
N PHE A 223 12.96 5.27 0.70
CA PHE A 223 12.11 4.07 0.60
C PHE A 223 11.73 3.50 1.97
N LEU A 224 12.67 3.37 2.90
CA LEU A 224 12.40 2.86 4.25
C LEU A 224 11.46 3.77 5.05
N LEU A 225 11.65 5.09 4.94
CA LEU A 225 10.76 6.05 5.60
C LEU A 225 9.34 5.92 5.04
N LYS A 226 9.20 5.97 3.71
CA LYS A 226 7.91 5.79 3.05
C LYS A 226 7.25 4.46 3.43
N ALA A 227 8.00 3.36 3.35
CA ALA A 227 7.47 2.03 3.66
C ALA A 227 7.04 1.87 5.12
N SER A 228 7.69 2.54 6.07
CA SER A 228 7.35 2.45 7.49
C SER A 228 6.18 3.34 7.89
N PHE A 229 6.03 4.51 7.26
CA PHE A 229 4.97 5.48 7.57
C PHE A 229 3.68 5.23 6.78
N THR A 230 3.76 4.60 5.60
CA THR A 230 2.58 4.20 4.82
C THR A 230 2.05 2.81 5.17
N ASP A 231 2.72 2.07 6.06
CA ASP A 231 2.20 0.78 6.51
C ASP A 231 0.96 0.96 7.38
N ARG A 232 -0.04 0.09 7.19
CA ARG A 232 -1.28 0.09 7.99
C ARG A 232 -1.04 -0.23 9.46
N SER A 233 0.11 -0.82 9.81
CA SER A 233 0.47 -1.21 11.16
C SER A 233 1.42 -0.20 11.82
N SER A 234 0.92 0.52 12.83
CA SER A 234 1.70 1.50 13.59
C SER A 234 2.95 0.95 14.29
N CYS A 235 3.04 -0.37 14.50
CA CYS A 235 4.19 -0.97 15.16
C CYS A 235 5.50 -0.84 14.34
N PHE A 236 5.43 -0.85 13.01
CA PHE A 236 6.63 -0.73 12.17
C PHE A 236 7.16 0.69 12.15
N LYS A 237 6.25 1.67 12.07
CA LYS A 237 6.55 3.09 12.26
C LYS A 237 7.31 3.32 13.58
N ASN A 238 6.82 2.77 14.70
CA ASN A 238 7.48 2.93 16.00
C ASN A 238 8.87 2.29 16.06
N LEU A 239 9.05 1.10 15.46
CA LEU A 239 10.37 0.46 15.39
C LEU A 239 11.36 1.29 14.55
N PHE A 240 10.90 1.90 13.46
CA PHE A 240 11.71 2.79 12.65
C PHE A 240 12.05 4.08 13.38
N ILE A 241 11.08 4.74 14.03
CA ILE A 241 11.33 5.94 14.86
C ILE A 241 12.38 5.65 15.93
N LYS A 242 12.26 4.51 16.62
CA LYS A 242 13.26 4.08 17.62
C LYS A 242 14.66 3.98 17.00
N LYS A 243 14.77 3.35 15.82
CA LYS A 243 16.03 3.21 15.09
C LYS A 243 16.63 4.57 14.69
N ILE A 244 15.80 5.51 14.24
CA ILE A 244 16.23 6.88 13.93
C ILE A 244 16.71 7.62 15.18
N ARG A 245 16.00 7.50 16.31
CA ARG A 245 16.43 8.09 17.59
C ARG A 245 17.81 7.59 18.00
N GLU A 246 18.05 6.28 17.90
CA GLU A 246 19.35 5.67 18.21
C GLU A 246 20.49 6.19 17.32
N GLU A 247 20.27 6.32 16.00
CA GLU A 247 21.34 6.68 15.06
C GLU A 247 21.59 8.19 14.90
N TYR A 248 20.55 9.01 15.12
CA TYR A 248 20.62 10.46 14.92
C TYR A 248 20.66 11.24 16.22
N SER A 249 20.49 10.59 17.38
CA SER A 249 20.56 11.23 18.72
C SER A 249 19.68 12.48 18.80
N ASN A 250 18.45 12.39 18.30
CA ASN A 250 17.47 13.49 18.20
C ASN A 250 17.92 14.71 17.36
N ASN A 251 18.99 14.63 16.56
CA ASN A 251 19.39 15.72 15.67
C ASN A 251 18.48 15.79 14.44
N CYS A 252 17.39 16.56 14.56
CA CYS A 252 16.39 16.75 13.51
C CYS A 252 16.95 17.36 12.21
N ILE A 253 17.94 18.24 12.28
CA ILE A 253 18.54 18.85 11.07
C ILE A 253 19.25 17.78 10.24
N LEU A 254 20.01 16.88 10.88
CA LEU A 254 20.66 15.76 10.20
C LEU A 254 19.64 14.76 9.65
N ILE A 255 18.53 14.51 10.36
CA ILE A 255 17.44 13.68 9.86
C ILE A 255 16.87 14.29 8.58
N ILE A 256 16.54 15.59 8.58
CA ILE A 256 16.00 16.25 7.39
C ILE A 256 17.03 16.18 6.25
N ASN A 257 18.30 16.51 6.48
CA ASN A 257 19.32 16.45 5.44
C ASN A 257 19.43 15.06 4.78
N ASP A 258 19.38 13.99 5.58
CA ASP A 258 19.52 12.62 5.10
C ASP A 258 18.29 12.08 4.36
N PHE A 259 17.09 12.58 4.71
CA PHE A 259 15.82 12.06 4.20
C PHE A 259 15.09 13.01 3.23
N TYR A 260 15.44 14.30 3.16
CA TYR A 260 14.68 15.30 2.42
C TYR A 260 14.48 14.93 0.96
N ASP A 261 13.22 14.70 0.60
CA ASP A 261 12.76 14.44 -0.76
C ASP A 261 11.31 14.93 -0.85
N GLU A 262 10.95 15.61 -1.94
CA GLU A 262 9.63 16.23 -2.11
C GLU A 262 8.50 15.19 -2.09
N ILE A 263 8.80 13.94 -2.48
CA ILE A 263 7.82 12.85 -2.59
C ILE A 263 7.35 12.37 -1.20
N ILE A 264 8.14 12.59 -0.15
CA ILE A 264 7.91 12.06 1.20
C ILE A 264 7.89 13.15 2.28
N LEU A 265 7.54 14.39 1.90
CA LEU A 265 7.53 15.52 2.83
C LEU A 265 6.59 15.30 4.00
N GLU A 266 5.43 14.70 3.77
CA GLU A 266 4.45 14.44 4.83
C GLU A 266 4.97 13.40 5.82
N GLU A 267 5.61 12.32 5.33
CA GLU A 267 6.24 11.32 6.19
C GLU A 267 7.41 11.91 6.99
N ILE A 268 8.18 12.85 6.42
CA ILE A 268 9.24 13.56 7.15
C ILE A 268 8.62 14.42 8.25
N LYS A 269 7.59 15.21 7.96
CA LYS A 269 6.91 16.03 8.98
C LYS A 269 6.36 15.15 10.11
N GLU A 270 5.70 14.06 9.75
CA GLU A 270 5.15 13.10 10.71
C GLU A 270 6.25 12.45 11.55
N LEU A 271 7.42 12.15 10.96
CA LEU A 271 8.58 11.67 11.69
C LEU A 271 9.06 12.71 12.71
N LEU A 272 9.28 13.96 12.26
CA LEU A 272 9.78 15.07 13.09
C LEU A 272 8.86 15.40 14.27
N CYS A 273 7.54 15.28 14.11
CA CYS A 273 6.58 15.45 15.19
C CYS A 273 6.88 14.56 16.41
N ASN A 274 7.53 13.40 16.22
CA ASN A 274 7.92 12.52 17.33
C ASN A 274 9.13 13.03 18.12
N PHE A 275 9.77 14.12 17.69
CA PHE A 275 10.97 14.68 18.34
C PHE A 275 10.70 16.06 18.95
N TYR A 276 9.64 16.76 18.54
CA TYR A 276 9.41 18.16 18.93
C TYR A 276 9.25 18.38 20.43
N ASP A 277 8.63 17.46 21.16
CA ASP A 277 8.48 17.59 22.62
C ASP A 277 9.82 17.55 23.37
N GLU A 278 10.86 16.96 22.78
CA GLU A 278 12.20 16.85 23.35
C GLU A 278 13.19 17.84 22.69
N LEU A 279 12.72 18.68 21.76
CA LEU A 279 13.56 19.52 20.94
C LEU A 279 13.89 20.83 21.66
N GLU A 280 15.12 20.97 22.14
CA GLU A 280 15.64 22.22 22.73
C GLU A 280 16.15 23.19 21.66
N LEU A 281 15.32 23.48 20.65
CA LEU A 281 15.67 24.43 19.59
C LEU A 281 15.39 25.87 20.04
N ARG A 282 16.43 26.70 20.11
CA ARG A 282 16.30 28.16 20.28
C ARG A 282 16.49 28.85 18.95
N PHE A 283 15.48 29.58 18.49
CA PHE A 283 15.57 30.35 17.26
C PHE A 283 16.04 31.78 17.56
N ASP A 284 17.32 31.92 17.91
CA ASP A 284 17.92 33.21 18.26
C ASP A 284 18.71 33.83 17.08
N GLU A 285 19.37 34.97 17.35
CA GLU A 285 20.17 35.68 16.36
C GLU A 285 21.37 34.88 15.84
N GLU A 286 21.97 34.02 16.67
CA GLU A 286 23.10 33.18 16.26
C GLU A 286 22.61 32.06 15.35
N PHE A 287 21.49 31.43 15.70
CA PHE A 287 20.83 30.44 14.87
C PHE A 287 20.48 31.02 13.49
N LEU A 288 19.85 32.20 13.46
CA LEU A 288 19.49 32.89 12.22
C LEU A 288 20.69 33.11 11.28
N LYS A 289 21.86 33.50 11.82
CA LYS A 289 23.07 33.74 11.02
C LYS A 289 23.63 32.48 10.37
N SER A 290 23.44 31.32 11.00
CA SER A 290 23.92 30.01 10.53
C SER A 290 22.86 29.20 9.78
N MET A 291 21.64 29.73 9.64
CA MET A 291 20.50 29.03 9.07
C MET A 291 20.71 28.70 7.57
N ASP A 292 20.37 27.46 7.24
CA ASP A 292 20.35 26.87 5.91
C ASP A 292 18.95 26.35 5.54
N PHE A 293 18.85 25.65 4.41
CA PHE A 293 17.60 25.06 3.95
C PHE A 293 17.00 24.06 4.96
N TYR A 294 17.80 23.16 5.53
CA TYR A 294 17.31 22.09 6.39
C TYR A 294 16.89 22.59 7.77
N SER A 295 17.68 23.48 8.35
CA SER A 295 17.37 24.15 9.62
C SER A 295 16.17 25.08 9.49
N SER A 296 16.00 25.80 8.37
CA SER A 296 14.79 26.60 8.14
C SER A 296 13.53 25.75 7.97
N PHE A 297 13.64 24.58 7.32
CA PHE A 297 12.55 23.62 7.25
C PHE A 297 12.15 23.18 8.65
N LEU A 298 13.12 22.81 9.49
CA LEU A 298 12.88 22.42 10.88
C LEU A 298 12.21 23.55 11.67
N VAL A 299 12.77 24.76 11.65
CA VAL A 299 12.22 25.92 12.37
C VAL A 299 10.79 26.19 11.95
N LYS A 300 10.52 26.22 10.65
CA LYS A 300 9.17 26.46 10.13
C LYS A 300 8.17 25.41 10.63
N GLU A 301 8.49 24.13 10.54
CA GLU A 301 7.57 23.07 11.01
C GLU A 301 7.45 23.04 12.54
N TYR A 302 8.52 23.38 13.27
CA TYR A 302 8.51 23.44 14.73
C TYR A 302 7.70 24.64 15.26
N LEU A 303 7.81 25.81 14.62
CA LEU A 303 6.97 26.97 14.94
C LEU A 303 5.49 26.69 14.68
N CYS A 304 5.15 26.02 13.57
CA CYS A 304 3.77 25.53 13.33
C CYS A 304 3.29 24.63 14.48
N PHE A 305 4.13 23.72 14.96
CA PHE A 305 3.80 22.85 16.08
C PHE A 305 3.58 23.62 17.38
N LEU A 306 4.48 24.56 17.72
CA LEU A 306 4.38 25.39 18.93
C LEU A 306 3.13 26.28 18.90
N GLU A 307 2.85 26.94 17.78
CA GLU A 307 1.65 27.79 17.63
C GLU A 307 0.36 26.96 17.83
N ASN A 308 0.29 25.77 17.21
CA ASN A 308 -0.86 24.88 17.35
C ASN A 308 -1.04 24.32 18.77
N LYS A 309 0.07 24.09 19.51
CA LYS A 309 0.04 23.44 20.83
C LYS A 309 -0.08 24.44 21.99
N PHE A 310 0.59 25.58 21.89
CA PHE A 310 0.75 26.54 22.99
C PHE A 310 0.24 27.95 22.65
N GLY A 311 -0.09 28.21 21.37
CA GLY A 311 -0.54 29.52 20.89
C GLY A 311 0.61 30.43 20.45
N ARG A 312 0.27 31.42 19.61
CA ARG A 312 1.21 32.34 18.96
C ARG A 312 2.06 33.17 19.93
N ASP A 313 1.49 33.57 21.06
CA ASP A 313 2.16 34.42 22.05
C ASP A 313 3.36 33.73 22.74
N THR A 314 3.49 32.41 22.58
CA THR A 314 4.57 31.61 23.18
C THR A 314 5.79 31.44 22.27
N LEU A 315 5.72 31.94 21.04
CA LEU A 315 6.81 31.79 20.06
C LEU A 315 7.99 32.70 20.42
N ASP A 316 9.15 32.09 20.62
CA ASP A 316 10.42 32.79 20.83
C ASP A 316 11.09 33.04 19.46
N LEU A 317 10.94 34.26 18.95
CA LEU A 317 11.41 34.68 17.62
C LEU A 317 12.54 35.71 17.75
N PRO A 318 13.56 35.69 16.86
CA PRO A 318 14.58 36.73 16.85
C PRO A 318 13.96 38.08 16.46
N PRO A 319 14.63 39.21 16.74
CA PRO A 319 14.09 40.53 16.39
C PRO A 319 13.70 40.64 14.91
N LEU A 320 12.47 41.07 14.62
CA LEU A 320 11.92 41.17 13.26
C LEU A 320 12.87 41.90 12.30
N LYS A 321 13.48 43.00 12.75
CA LYS A 321 14.44 43.77 11.94
C LYS A 321 15.61 42.91 11.43
N LEU A 322 16.21 42.10 12.32
CA LEU A 322 17.31 41.21 11.95
C LEU A 322 16.84 40.11 11.00
N PHE A 323 15.64 39.56 11.23
CA PHE A 323 15.03 38.59 10.34
C PHE A 323 14.80 39.18 8.94
N LEU A 324 14.29 40.41 8.84
CA LEU A 324 14.06 41.11 7.57
C LEU A 324 15.37 41.44 6.83
N GLU A 325 16.42 41.82 7.54
CA GLU A 325 17.76 42.00 6.96
C GLU A 325 18.28 40.69 6.36
N PHE A 326 18.12 39.58 7.08
CA PHE A 326 18.48 38.24 6.60
C PHE A 326 17.65 37.82 5.38
N LEU A 327 16.33 37.99 5.44
CA LEU A 327 15.41 37.68 4.34
C LEU A 327 15.75 38.50 3.09
N TYR A 328 16.01 39.80 3.24
CA TYR A 328 16.40 40.69 2.14
C TYR A 328 17.70 40.22 1.47
N LYS A 329 18.71 39.83 2.28
CA LYS A 329 19.96 39.27 1.76
C LYS A 329 19.70 38.00 0.94
N LYS A 330 18.94 37.05 1.48
CA LYS A 330 18.61 35.79 0.78
C LYS A 330 17.75 35.99 -0.46
N SER A 331 16.89 37.01 -0.43
CA SER A 331 16.07 37.43 -1.58
C SER A 331 16.91 38.01 -2.72
N LYS A 332 18.03 38.69 -2.40
CA LYS A 332 19.00 39.08 -3.44
C LYS A 332 19.71 37.87 -4.03
N GLU A 333 20.22 36.99 -3.16
CA GLU A 333 20.94 35.79 -3.59
C GLU A 333 20.06 34.90 -4.49
N SER A 334 18.76 34.77 -4.21
CA SER A 334 17.86 33.92 -5.00
C SER A 334 17.57 34.41 -6.41
N ILE A 335 17.73 35.71 -6.67
CA ILE A 335 17.59 36.27 -8.01
C ILE A 335 18.73 35.75 -8.91
N GLU A 336 19.91 35.52 -8.31
CA GLU A 336 21.10 35.00 -8.99
C GLU A 336 21.15 33.46 -8.96
N ASP A 337 20.78 32.83 -7.85
CA ASP A 337 20.76 31.38 -7.67
C ASP A 337 19.36 30.85 -7.28
N ARG A 338 18.65 30.29 -8.27
CA ARG A 338 17.33 29.68 -8.05
C ARG A 338 17.33 28.51 -7.06
N LYS A 339 18.47 27.89 -6.74
CA LYS A 339 18.53 26.82 -5.71
C LYS A 339 18.18 27.33 -4.31
N ILE A 340 18.21 28.64 -4.09
CA ILE A 340 17.84 29.27 -2.81
C ILE A 340 16.33 29.42 -2.66
N ILE A 341 15.54 29.29 -3.75
CA ILE A 341 14.08 29.48 -3.71
C ILE A 341 13.40 28.59 -2.66
N PRO A 342 13.67 27.27 -2.55
CA PRO A 342 13.06 26.45 -1.50
C PRO A 342 13.35 26.96 -0.07
N PHE A 343 14.55 27.50 0.15
CA PHE A 343 14.91 28.13 1.43
C PHE A 343 14.10 29.41 1.65
N LEU A 344 13.94 30.25 0.63
CA LEU A 344 13.09 31.45 0.73
C LEU A 344 11.62 31.12 1.03
N LYS A 345 11.07 30.05 0.46
CA LYS A 345 9.71 29.61 0.78
C LYS A 345 9.56 29.31 2.27
N ASN A 346 10.55 28.64 2.88
CA ASN A 346 10.56 28.44 4.33
C ASN A 346 10.64 29.77 5.08
N LEU A 347 11.47 30.72 4.63
CA LEU A 347 11.60 32.03 5.29
C LEU A 347 10.32 32.88 5.20
N PHE A 348 9.60 32.88 4.07
CA PHE A 348 8.30 33.55 3.98
C PHE A 348 7.24 32.93 4.89
N LYS A 349 7.25 31.60 5.02
CA LYS A 349 6.41 30.91 6.02
C LYS A 349 6.84 31.21 7.45
N ILE A 350 8.12 31.43 7.71
CA ILE A 350 8.58 31.89 9.03
C ILE A 350 8.11 33.33 9.28
N LEU A 351 8.10 34.18 8.26
CA LEU A 351 7.61 35.56 8.35
C LEU A 351 6.14 35.64 8.79
N SER A 352 5.29 34.65 8.47
CA SER A 352 3.88 34.65 8.87
C SER A 352 3.67 34.52 10.38
N PHE A 353 4.67 34.07 11.14
CA PHE A 353 4.62 34.04 12.61
C PHE A 353 4.95 35.39 13.25
N TYR A 354 5.50 36.35 12.49
CA TYR A 354 5.78 37.68 12.99
C TYR A 354 4.56 38.59 12.87
N ASP A 355 4.43 39.49 13.84
CA ASP A 355 3.46 40.57 13.80
C ASP A 355 4.12 41.83 13.22
N VAL A 356 3.97 42.01 11.91
CA VAL A 356 4.50 43.18 11.19
C VAL A 356 3.54 44.36 11.40
N THR A 357 3.68 45.02 12.56
CA THR A 357 2.81 46.13 12.97
C THR A 357 3.40 47.51 12.66
N ASP A 358 4.73 47.61 12.59
CA ASP A 358 5.41 48.88 12.31
C ASP A 358 5.56 49.16 10.81
N TYR A 359 5.36 50.41 10.45
CA TYR A 359 5.32 50.85 9.05
C TYR A 359 6.66 50.72 8.32
N GLU A 360 7.78 50.80 9.03
CA GLU A 360 9.11 50.70 8.42
C GLU A 360 9.45 49.24 8.06
N SER A 361 9.21 48.29 8.96
CA SER A 361 9.30 46.85 8.67
C SER A 361 8.35 46.46 7.54
N TYR A 362 7.12 46.97 7.56
CA TYR A 362 6.15 46.74 6.50
C TYR A 362 6.66 47.18 5.12
N LYS A 363 7.19 48.41 5.01
CA LYS A 363 7.83 48.90 3.78
C LYS A 363 8.98 48.02 3.31
N ILE A 364 9.82 47.53 4.23
CA ILE A 364 10.93 46.63 3.89
C ILE A 364 10.40 45.35 3.27
N VAL A 365 9.35 44.74 3.86
CA VAL A 365 8.70 43.55 3.32
C VAL A 365 8.11 43.81 1.93
N LEU A 366 7.38 44.92 1.75
CA LEU A 366 6.85 45.30 0.44
C LEU A 366 7.96 45.47 -0.60
N SER A 367 9.09 46.07 -0.22
CA SER A 367 10.24 46.24 -1.10
C SER A 367 10.86 44.91 -1.51
N ILE A 368 11.02 43.97 -0.57
CA ILE A 368 11.48 42.60 -0.84
C ILE A 368 10.56 41.92 -1.85
N ILE A 369 9.25 41.94 -1.57
CA ILE A 369 8.25 41.30 -2.42
C ILE A 369 8.26 41.94 -3.80
N TYR A 370 8.21 43.27 -3.90
CA TYR A 370 8.23 43.97 -5.18
C TYR A 370 9.47 43.65 -6.01
N LYS A 371 10.63 43.51 -5.36
CA LYS A 371 11.85 43.12 -6.06
C LYS A 371 11.76 41.69 -6.61
N LEU A 372 11.25 40.75 -5.82
CA LEU A 372 11.16 39.34 -6.23
C LEU A 372 10.04 39.10 -7.26
N THR A 373 8.84 39.58 -6.97
CA THR A 373 7.63 39.28 -7.76
C THR A 373 7.35 40.35 -8.82
N GLY A 374 7.59 41.62 -8.50
CA GLY A 374 7.42 42.76 -9.40
C GLY A 374 8.51 42.87 -10.47
N GLN A 375 9.78 42.89 -10.06
CA GLN A 375 10.91 43.15 -10.98
C GLN A 375 11.51 41.90 -11.59
N ASN A 376 11.70 40.83 -10.81
CA ASN A 376 12.43 39.62 -11.24
C ASN A 376 11.52 38.42 -11.52
N PHE A 377 10.23 38.53 -11.22
CA PHE A 377 9.19 37.52 -11.46
C PHE A 377 9.56 36.10 -10.98
N VAL A 378 9.94 35.99 -9.70
CA VAL A 378 10.14 34.69 -9.03
C VAL A 378 8.77 34.11 -8.68
N GLU A 379 8.23 33.26 -9.55
CA GLU A 379 6.85 32.76 -9.47
C GLU A 379 6.66 31.69 -8.39
N GLU A 380 7.72 30.98 -8.03
CA GLU A 380 7.70 29.83 -7.12
C GLU A 380 7.35 30.20 -5.66
N ILE A 381 7.38 31.49 -5.32
CA ILE A 381 7.11 32.05 -3.98
C ILE A 381 5.76 32.76 -3.87
N PHE A 382 5.00 32.91 -4.97
CA PHE A 382 3.80 33.75 -4.99
C PHE A 382 2.76 33.32 -3.95
N ASP A 383 2.46 32.03 -3.87
CA ASP A 383 1.51 31.51 -2.89
C ASP A 383 1.97 31.78 -1.45
N ASP A 384 3.25 31.59 -1.13
CA ASP A 384 3.78 31.83 0.22
C ASP A 384 3.73 33.32 0.60
N VAL A 385 3.96 34.21 -0.37
CA VAL A 385 3.88 35.67 -0.16
C VAL A 385 2.43 36.14 0.02
N PHE A 386 1.50 35.67 -0.80
CA PHE A 386 0.11 36.14 -0.76
C PHE A 386 -0.72 35.51 0.37
N GLN A 387 -0.20 34.48 1.03
CA GLN A 387 -0.76 33.97 2.29
C GLN A 387 -0.41 34.85 3.50
N LEU A 388 0.52 35.81 3.38
CA LEU A 388 0.82 36.76 4.44
C LEU A 388 -0.39 37.69 4.66
N SER A 389 -0.95 37.65 5.86
CA SER A 389 -2.18 38.37 6.21
C SER A 389 -2.13 39.86 5.90
N PHE A 390 -1.02 40.54 6.21
CA PHE A 390 -0.82 41.98 5.98
C PHE A 390 -0.58 42.36 4.51
N ILE A 391 -0.21 41.39 3.65
CA ILE A 391 -0.15 41.60 2.19
C ILE A 391 -1.53 41.42 1.59
N SER A 392 -2.30 40.46 2.10
CA SER A 392 -3.58 40.09 1.53
C SER A 392 -4.63 41.22 1.51
N THR A 393 -4.42 42.26 2.32
CA THR A 393 -5.31 43.42 2.43
C THR A 393 -4.84 44.66 1.67
N ASP A 394 -3.58 44.72 1.19
CA ASP A 394 -3.06 45.90 0.47
C ASP A 394 -3.30 45.81 -1.04
N ILE A 395 -4.51 46.19 -1.43
CA ILE A 395 -4.97 46.19 -2.82
C ILE A 395 -4.10 47.07 -3.72
N ASN A 396 -3.62 48.22 -3.21
CA ASN A 396 -2.82 49.16 -4.00
C ASN A 396 -1.45 48.56 -4.33
N PHE A 397 -0.81 47.93 -3.35
CA PHE A 397 0.44 47.22 -3.56
C PHE A 397 0.27 46.08 -4.56
N LEU A 398 -0.76 45.24 -4.38
CA LEU A 398 -1.04 44.14 -5.30
C LEU A 398 -1.29 44.65 -6.74
N GLY A 399 -2.07 45.72 -6.90
CA GLY A 399 -2.28 46.38 -8.19
C GLY A 399 -0.97 46.88 -8.82
N SER A 400 -0.04 47.40 -8.02
CA SER A 400 1.29 47.80 -8.50
C SER A 400 2.13 46.62 -9.02
N LEU A 401 2.03 45.45 -8.39
CA LEU A 401 2.72 44.23 -8.83
C LEU A 401 2.17 43.72 -10.16
N VAL A 402 0.84 43.72 -10.28
CA VAL A 402 0.16 43.34 -11.53
C VAL A 402 0.56 44.29 -12.65
N LYS A 403 0.49 45.60 -12.42
CA LYS A 403 0.85 46.62 -13.42
C LYS A 403 2.31 46.53 -13.84
N ALA A 404 3.23 46.27 -12.89
CA ALA A 404 4.65 46.09 -13.20
C ALA A 404 4.90 44.90 -14.15
N ASN A 405 4.03 43.88 -14.09
CA ASN A 405 4.16 42.66 -14.86
C ASN A 405 3.11 42.52 -15.98
N GLU A 406 2.35 43.57 -16.32
CA GLU A 406 1.26 43.49 -17.30
C GLU A 406 1.69 42.88 -18.64
N LYS A 407 2.93 43.18 -19.05
CA LYS A 407 3.54 42.70 -20.31
C LYS A 407 4.22 41.35 -20.20
N ASN A 408 4.26 40.74 -19.01
CA ASN A 408 4.90 39.45 -18.78
C ASN A 408 3.97 38.32 -19.24
N GLU A 409 4.46 37.45 -20.11
CA GLU A 409 3.66 36.33 -20.66
C GLU A 409 3.19 35.33 -19.59
N ARG A 410 3.85 35.31 -18.43
CA ARG A 410 3.54 34.45 -17.28
C ARG A 410 2.69 35.14 -16.21
N ILE A 411 2.17 36.35 -16.45
CA ILE A 411 1.35 37.11 -15.49
C ILE A 411 0.18 36.31 -14.92
N LEU A 412 -0.36 35.34 -15.66
CA LEU A 412 -1.43 34.48 -15.18
C LEU A 412 -1.05 33.70 -13.90
N VAL A 413 0.23 33.38 -13.67
CA VAL A 413 0.66 32.71 -12.43
C VAL A 413 0.51 33.65 -11.21
N LEU A 414 0.83 34.94 -11.40
CA LEU A 414 0.61 35.99 -10.41
C LEU A 414 -0.88 36.18 -10.15
N CYS A 415 -1.67 36.37 -11.21
CA CYS A 415 -3.12 36.55 -11.09
C CYS A 415 -3.79 35.35 -10.44
N LYS A 416 -3.41 34.12 -10.80
CA LYS A 416 -3.88 32.89 -10.14
C LYS A 416 -3.65 32.93 -8.64
N SER A 417 -2.43 33.27 -8.22
CA SER A 417 -2.06 33.28 -6.81
C SER A 417 -2.83 34.37 -6.04
N ILE A 418 -3.12 35.51 -6.68
CA ILE A 418 -4.01 36.54 -6.14
C ILE A 418 -5.44 35.98 -5.98
N PHE A 419 -6.01 35.44 -7.06
CA PHE A 419 -7.36 34.88 -7.06
C PHE A 419 -7.54 33.70 -6.09
N LYS A 420 -6.50 32.93 -5.82
CA LYS A 420 -6.52 31.86 -4.83
C LYS A 420 -6.51 32.42 -3.40
N ASN A 421 -5.53 33.25 -3.06
CA ASN A 421 -5.23 33.59 -1.66
C ASN A 421 -5.87 34.90 -1.17
N ILE A 422 -6.27 35.83 -2.06
CA ILE A 422 -6.73 37.18 -1.70
C ILE A 422 -8.25 37.31 -1.75
N PRO A 423 -8.93 37.90 -0.75
CA PRO A 423 -10.38 38.14 -0.82
C PRO A 423 -10.81 38.92 -2.08
N PHE A 424 -11.97 38.58 -2.65
CA PHE A 424 -12.44 39.22 -3.87
C PHE A 424 -12.68 40.72 -3.67
N SER A 425 -12.28 41.53 -4.64
CA SER A 425 -12.26 42.99 -4.54
C SER A 425 -12.26 43.66 -5.92
N GLU A 426 -12.23 45.00 -5.94
CA GLU A 426 -12.16 45.79 -7.18
C GLU A 426 -10.94 45.41 -8.05
N LEU A 427 -9.80 45.07 -7.42
CA LEU A 427 -8.61 44.59 -8.14
C LEU A 427 -8.88 43.33 -8.96
N HIS A 428 -9.66 42.39 -8.42
CA HIS A 428 -10.02 41.16 -9.15
C HIS A 428 -10.84 41.48 -10.39
N THR A 429 -11.78 42.42 -10.27
CA THR A 429 -12.60 42.88 -11.40
C THR A 429 -11.74 43.54 -12.47
N ALA A 430 -10.80 44.42 -12.08
CA ALA A 430 -9.85 45.04 -13.00
C ALA A 430 -8.95 44.01 -13.69
N ILE A 431 -8.39 43.05 -12.94
CA ILE A 431 -7.57 41.96 -13.48
C ILE A 431 -8.36 41.16 -14.53
N LEU A 432 -9.62 40.79 -14.24
CA LEU A 432 -10.45 40.03 -15.17
C LEU A 432 -10.66 40.78 -16.50
N GLN A 433 -11.08 42.04 -16.40
CA GLN A 433 -11.43 42.87 -17.55
C GLN A 433 -10.20 43.27 -18.39
N GLU A 434 -9.11 43.65 -17.73
CA GLU A 434 -7.96 44.25 -18.41
C GLU A 434 -6.90 43.21 -18.80
N ILE A 435 -6.82 42.07 -18.10
CA ILE A 435 -5.73 41.10 -18.27
C ILE A 435 -6.27 39.74 -18.70
N ILE A 436 -7.11 39.11 -17.89
CA ILE A 436 -7.42 37.67 -18.02
C ILE A 436 -8.09 37.35 -19.35
N PHE A 437 -9.07 38.15 -19.79
CA PHE A 437 -9.75 37.92 -21.07
C PHE A 437 -8.85 38.09 -22.31
N LYS A 438 -7.62 38.63 -22.18
CA LYS A 438 -6.63 38.65 -23.26
C LYS A 438 -5.92 37.30 -23.46
N PHE A 439 -5.98 36.39 -22.48
CA PHE A 439 -5.24 35.12 -22.46
C PHE A 439 -6.14 33.88 -22.48
N GLN A 440 -7.23 33.92 -23.24
CA GLN A 440 -8.15 32.79 -23.41
C GLN A 440 -7.39 31.52 -23.83
N ASN A 441 -7.88 30.36 -23.39
CA ASN A 441 -7.36 29.01 -23.72
C ASN A 441 -6.04 28.61 -23.04
N LYS A 442 -5.64 29.24 -21.94
CA LYS A 442 -4.56 28.75 -21.06
C LYS A 442 -5.15 28.04 -19.83
N GLU A 443 -4.50 27.00 -19.31
CA GLU A 443 -4.98 26.28 -18.10
C GLU A 443 -5.16 27.23 -16.91
N GLN A 444 -4.21 28.13 -16.70
CA GLN A 444 -4.25 29.11 -15.61
C GLN A 444 -5.43 30.09 -15.75
N PHE A 445 -5.92 30.33 -16.97
CA PHE A 445 -7.12 31.16 -17.19
C PHE A 445 -8.35 30.46 -16.59
N TYR A 446 -8.53 29.16 -16.81
CA TYR A 446 -9.64 28.41 -16.23
C TYR A 446 -9.53 28.29 -14.72
N GLU A 447 -8.33 28.10 -14.18
CA GLU A 447 -8.11 28.06 -12.73
C GLU A 447 -8.45 29.41 -12.06
N ILE A 448 -8.10 30.52 -12.70
CA ILE A 448 -8.47 31.87 -12.23
C ILE A 448 -10.00 32.04 -12.22
N LEU A 449 -10.67 31.65 -13.29
CA LEU A 449 -12.13 31.71 -13.38
C LEU A 449 -12.80 30.79 -12.35
N PHE A 450 -12.23 29.63 -12.06
CA PHE A 450 -12.69 28.75 -10.99
C PHE A 450 -12.69 29.45 -9.63
N TYR A 451 -11.55 30.04 -9.24
CA TYR A 451 -11.48 30.81 -8.00
C TYR A 451 -12.40 32.03 -8.01
N ALA A 452 -12.59 32.66 -9.18
CA ALA A 452 -13.55 33.75 -9.34
C ALA A 452 -14.98 33.27 -9.05
N CYS A 453 -15.42 32.16 -9.64
CA CYS A 453 -16.72 31.54 -9.40
C CYS A 453 -16.94 31.15 -7.92
N LEU A 454 -15.90 30.65 -7.24
CA LEU A 454 -15.99 30.29 -5.82
C LEU A 454 -16.18 31.50 -4.91
N LYS A 455 -15.66 32.66 -5.30
CA LYS A 455 -15.73 33.89 -4.51
C LYS A 455 -16.91 34.77 -4.88
N GLU A 456 -17.26 34.78 -6.16
CA GLU A 456 -18.31 35.57 -6.78
C GLU A 456 -19.09 34.67 -7.72
N GLU A 457 -20.32 34.35 -7.35
CA GLU A 457 -21.23 33.50 -8.11
C GLU A 457 -21.81 34.24 -9.34
N LYS A 458 -20.92 34.75 -10.21
CA LYS A 458 -21.28 35.40 -11.47
C LYS A 458 -21.34 34.40 -12.62
N GLU A 459 -22.49 34.38 -13.31
CA GLU A 459 -22.75 33.45 -14.40
C GLU A 459 -21.81 33.63 -15.60
N GLU A 460 -21.34 34.85 -15.83
CA GLU A 460 -20.40 35.15 -16.92
C GLU A 460 -19.13 34.29 -16.83
N PHE A 461 -18.57 34.14 -15.63
CA PHE A 461 -17.35 33.34 -15.41
C PHE A 461 -17.61 31.86 -15.66
N LEU A 462 -18.78 31.38 -15.24
CA LEU A 462 -19.21 30.00 -15.47
C LEU A 462 -19.32 29.68 -16.97
N LEU A 463 -19.87 30.60 -17.77
CA LEU A 463 -20.05 30.38 -19.21
C LEU A 463 -18.72 30.13 -19.92
N HIS A 464 -17.66 30.83 -19.53
CA HIS A 464 -16.31 30.60 -20.07
C HIS A 464 -15.78 29.19 -19.74
N LEU A 465 -15.96 28.72 -18.49
CA LEU A 465 -15.60 27.36 -18.12
C LEU A 465 -16.42 26.34 -18.92
N LEU A 466 -17.74 26.50 -18.99
CA LEU A 466 -18.59 25.58 -19.73
C LEU A 466 -18.26 25.53 -21.23
N ASN A 467 -17.83 26.63 -21.84
CA ASN A 467 -17.51 26.69 -23.26
C ASN A 467 -16.28 25.84 -23.63
N ASP A 468 -15.28 25.75 -22.77
CA ASP A 468 -14.14 24.85 -22.92
C ASP A 468 -14.11 23.81 -21.80
N ILE A 469 -15.03 22.86 -21.90
CA ILE A 469 -15.17 21.80 -20.89
C ILE A 469 -13.99 20.84 -20.88
N GLU A 470 -13.29 20.67 -22.01
CA GLU A 470 -12.17 19.75 -22.14
C GLU A 470 -11.03 20.13 -21.18
N ASN A 471 -10.77 21.43 -21.04
CA ASN A 471 -9.74 21.96 -20.16
C ASN A 471 -10.23 22.36 -18.76
N SER A 472 -11.55 22.38 -18.53
CA SER A 472 -12.14 22.91 -17.28
C SER A 472 -12.97 21.92 -16.47
N PHE A 473 -13.20 20.70 -16.94
CA PHE A 473 -14.11 19.75 -16.28
C PHE A 473 -13.73 19.43 -14.83
N LEU A 474 -12.44 19.46 -14.47
CA LEU A 474 -11.98 19.26 -13.09
C LEU A 474 -12.51 20.38 -12.18
N PHE A 475 -12.33 21.63 -12.61
CA PHE A 475 -12.85 22.80 -11.90
C PHE A 475 -14.38 22.80 -11.84
N LEU A 476 -15.04 22.46 -12.95
CA LEU A 476 -16.50 22.32 -12.99
C LEU A 476 -17.01 21.21 -12.08
N THR A 477 -16.24 20.12 -11.91
CA THR A 477 -16.55 19.06 -10.95
C THR A 477 -16.47 19.59 -9.53
N ASP A 478 -15.42 20.32 -9.18
CA ASP A 478 -15.29 20.88 -7.84
C ASP A 478 -16.35 21.96 -7.55
N LEU A 479 -16.75 22.78 -8.54
CA LEU A 479 -17.89 23.71 -8.43
C LEU A 479 -19.23 22.99 -8.26
N PHE A 480 -19.46 21.92 -9.03
CA PHE A 480 -20.64 21.07 -8.86
C PHE A 480 -20.69 20.49 -7.45
N LEU A 481 -19.54 20.06 -6.91
CA LEU A 481 -19.40 19.51 -5.57
C LEU A 481 -19.44 20.58 -4.46
N SER A 482 -19.29 21.87 -4.75
CA SER A 482 -19.56 22.95 -3.80
C SER A 482 -21.03 23.44 -3.86
N ASP A 483 -21.87 22.79 -4.67
CA ASP A 483 -23.25 23.18 -4.97
C ASP A 483 -23.39 24.53 -5.71
N VAL A 484 -22.28 25.16 -6.07
CA VAL A 484 -22.24 26.41 -6.84
C VAL A 484 -22.60 26.11 -8.30
N PHE A 485 -23.64 26.76 -8.82
CA PHE A 485 -24.15 26.56 -10.19
C PHE A 485 -24.52 25.13 -10.58
N LYS A 486 -24.80 24.26 -9.60
CA LYS A 486 -25.02 22.83 -9.80
C LYS A 486 -25.96 22.49 -10.96
N GLU A 487 -27.15 23.07 -10.98
CA GLU A 487 -28.17 22.81 -12.02
C GLU A 487 -27.70 23.18 -13.44
N LYS A 488 -26.88 24.24 -13.55
CA LYS A 488 -26.37 24.74 -14.83
C LYS A 488 -25.20 23.91 -15.35
N ILE A 489 -24.39 23.37 -14.44
CA ILE A 489 -23.22 22.53 -14.77
C ILE A 489 -23.65 21.09 -15.10
N GLN A 490 -24.63 20.55 -14.35
CA GLN A 490 -24.93 19.13 -14.25
C GLN A 490 -24.97 18.40 -15.60
N LYS A 491 -25.83 18.85 -16.51
CA LYS A 491 -26.07 18.14 -17.78
C LYS A 491 -24.79 18.09 -18.63
N LYS A 492 -24.19 19.26 -18.89
CA LYS A 492 -23.02 19.37 -19.77
C LYS A 492 -21.81 18.64 -19.19
N LEU A 493 -21.60 18.72 -17.87
CA LEU A 493 -20.51 18.04 -17.18
C LEU A 493 -20.68 16.53 -17.19
N ILE A 494 -21.84 16.02 -16.78
CA ILE A 494 -22.05 14.56 -16.69
C ILE A 494 -21.91 13.91 -18.08
N ASP A 495 -22.49 14.51 -19.12
CA ASP A 495 -22.40 13.99 -20.49
C ASP A 495 -20.94 13.93 -20.96
N PHE A 496 -20.16 14.98 -20.71
CA PHE A 496 -18.73 15.03 -21.05
C PHE A 496 -17.91 14.00 -20.26
N LEU A 497 -18.10 13.93 -18.94
CA LEU A 497 -17.39 13.00 -18.07
C LEU A 497 -17.63 11.55 -18.48
N ILE A 498 -18.86 11.20 -18.84
CA ILE A 498 -19.21 9.86 -19.32
C ILE A 498 -18.38 9.50 -20.56
N ILE A 499 -18.32 10.39 -21.55
CA ILE A 499 -17.56 10.19 -22.79
C ILE A 499 -16.06 10.02 -22.48
N GLU A 500 -15.50 10.86 -21.62
CA GLU A 500 -14.08 10.78 -21.26
C GLU A 500 -13.74 9.55 -20.40
N ALA A 501 -14.64 9.15 -19.50
CA ALA A 501 -14.48 7.93 -18.72
C ALA A 501 -14.52 6.67 -19.61
N GLU A 502 -15.30 6.66 -20.70
CA GLU A 502 -15.27 5.59 -21.70
C GLU A 502 -13.92 5.48 -22.42
N LYS A 503 -13.19 6.60 -22.56
CA LYS A 503 -11.82 6.64 -23.07
C LYS A 503 -10.77 6.26 -22.03
N GLU A 504 -11.19 5.76 -20.86
CA GLU A 504 -10.33 5.40 -19.73
C GLU A 504 -9.53 6.60 -19.16
N ASN A 505 -10.07 7.82 -19.26
CA ASN A 505 -9.48 9.01 -18.65
C ASN A 505 -9.65 8.98 -17.11
N ILE A 506 -8.56 8.76 -16.38
CA ILE A 506 -8.56 8.63 -14.90
C ILE A 506 -9.18 9.84 -14.19
N ASN A 507 -8.95 11.06 -14.70
CA ASN A 507 -9.48 12.27 -14.09
C ASN A 507 -10.99 12.36 -14.24
N ALA A 508 -11.53 11.92 -15.38
CA ALA A 508 -12.97 11.82 -15.58
C ALA A 508 -13.59 10.72 -14.70
N VAL A 509 -12.93 9.55 -14.59
CA VAL A 509 -13.36 8.47 -13.68
C VAL A 509 -13.40 8.94 -12.23
N LYS A 510 -12.34 9.60 -11.75
CA LYS A 510 -12.27 10.19 -10.40
C LYS A 510 -13.41 11.19 -10.19
N SER A 511 -13.69 12.04 -11.17
CA SER A 511 -14.76 13.05 -11.11
C SER A 511 -16.15 12.43 -11.02
N ILE A 512 -16.48 11.44 -11.85
CA ILE A 512 -17.76 10.70 -11.77
C ILE A 512 -17.91 10.02 -10.42
N CYS A 513 -16.84 9.39 -9.91
CA CYS A 513 -16.88 8.71 -8.62
C CYS A 513 -17.12 9.69 -7.46
N LYS A 514 -16.47 10.86 -7.46
CA LYS A 514 -16.74 11.92 -6.49
C LYS A 514 -18.20 12.39 -6.53
N ILE A 515 -18.74 12.61 -7.73
CA ILE A 515 -20.16 12.99 -7.93
C ILE A 515 -21.09 11.91 -7.38
N ASN A 516 -20.84 10.65 -7.72
CA ASN A 516 -21.65 9.54 -7.22
C ASN A 516 -21.59 9.40 -5.69
N LEU A 517 -20.42 9.60 -5.07
CA LEU A 517 -20.31 9.61 -3.60
C LEU A 517 -21.15 10.73 -2.97
N LYS A 518 -21.04 11.96 -3.48
CA LYS A 518 -21.77 13.12 -2.92
C LYS A 518 -23.28 13.00 -3.14
N GLU A 519 -23.71 12.72 -4.37
CA GLU A 519 -25.12 12.75 -4.77
C GLU A 519 -25.85 11.41 -4.54
N LYS A 520 -25.13 10.35 -4.16
CA LYS A 520 -25.68 8.99 -4.02
C LYS A 520 -26.34 8.49 -5.32
N THR A 521 -25.81 8.91 -6.45
CA THR A 521 -26.30 8.57 -7.79
C THR A 521 -25.61 7.35 -8.37
N LYS A 522 -26.17 6.80 -9.45
CA LYS A 522 -25.61 5.65 -10.19
C LYS A 522 -25.06 6.03 -11.56
N HIS A 523 -24.61 7.27 -11.74
CA HIS A 523 -24.11 7.73 -13.04
C HIS A 523 -22.97 6.82 -13.51
N PHE A 524 -23.10 6.27 -14.72
CA PHE A 524 -22.08 5.44 -15.37
C PHE A 524 -21.66 4.16 -14.60
N LEU A 525 -22.44 3.72 -13.62
CA LEU A 525 -22.02 2.66 -12.69
C LEU A 525 -21.66 1.33 -13.39
N SER A 526 -22.45 0.89 -14.38
CA SER A 526 -22.16 -0.36 -15.12
C SER A 526 -20.83 -0.31 -15.85
N LYS A 527 -20.51 0.83 -16.47
CA LYS A 527 -19.24 1.04 -17.16
C LYS A 527 -18.07 1.15 -16.20
N LEU A 528 -18.23 1.76 -15.02
CA LEU A 528 -17.21 1.72 -13.97
C LEU A 528 -16.88 0.28 -13.56
N PHE A 529 -17.88 -0.59 -13.44
CA PHE A 529 -17.64 -2.01 -13.19
C PHE A 529 -16.89 -2.71 -14.32
N LEU A 530 -17.21 -2.40 -15.58
CA LEU A 530 -16.45 -2.92 -16.72
C LEU A 530 -14.99 -2.48 -16.67
N LEU A 531 -14.72 -1.20 -16.37
CA LEU A 531 -13.35 -0.69 -16.22
C LEU A 531 -12.60 -1.41 -15.10
N PHE A 532 -13.25 -1.59 -13.96
CA PHE A 532 -12.67 -2.27 -12.80
C PHE A 532 -12.32 -3.74 -13.08
N TYR A 533 -13.23 -4.50 -13.72
CA TYR A 533 -13.00 -5.91 -14.01
C TYR A 533 -12.17 -6.19 -15.27
N ALA A 534 -12.01 -5.19 -16.14
CA ALA A 534 -11.11 -5.28 -17.28
C ALA A 534 -9.64 -5.33 -16.85
N GLU A 535 -9.29 -4.75 -15.69
CA GLU A 535 -7.94 -4.75 -15.10
C GLU A 535 -6.85 -4.26 -16.07
N LYS A 536 -7.20 -3.40 -17.05
CA LYS A 536 -6.26 -2.85 -18.04
C LYS A 536 -5.39 -1.74 -17.46
N ASN A 537 -5.96 -0.92 -16.58
CA ASN A 537 -5.30 0.22 -15.94
C ASN A 537 -5.29 0.01 -14.42
N GLU A 538 -4.10 -0.19 -13.86
CA GLU A 538 -3.92 -0.49 -12.44
C GLU A 538 -4.37 0.68 -11.55
N GLU A 539 -4.08 1.93 -11.92
CA GLU A 539 -4.46 3.11 -11.13
C GLU A 539 -5.98 3.24 -11.05
N ILE A 540 -6.68 3.10 -12.17
CA ILE A 540 -8.15 3.09 -12.21
C ILE A 540 -8.70 1.96 -11.34
N THR A 541 -8.13 0.76 -11.46
CA THR A 541 -8.59 -0.42 -10.72
C THR A 541 -8.44 -0.23 -9.21
N GLN A 542 -7.29 0.28 -8.76
CA GLN A 542 -7.03 0.55 -7.35
C GLN A 542 -7.97 1.65 -6.82
N PHE A 543 -8.17 2.72 -7.58
CA PHE A 543 -9.09 3.80 -7.20
C PHE A 543 -10.54 3.30 -7.10
N LEU A 544 -11.01 2.55 -8.10
CA LEU A 544 -12.37 2.00 -8.12
C LEU A 544 -12.59 0.96 -7.01
N TRP A 545 -11.56 0.22 -6.61
CA TRP A 545 -11.66 -0.69 -5.47
C TRP A 545 -12.04 0.05 -4.18
N VAL A 546 -11.37 1.17 -3.90
CA VAL A 546 -11.67 2.03 -2.74
C VAL A 546 -13.05 2.67 -2.89
N PHE A 547 -13.32 3.27 -4.06
CA PHE A 547 -14.61 3.90 -4.34
C PHE A 547 -15.79 2.95 -4.15
N PHE A 548 -15.76 1.74 -4.72
CA PHE A 548 -16.88 0.80 -4.57
C PHE A 548 -17.09 0.37 -3.13
N PHE A 549 -16.01 0.18 -2.36
CA PHE A 549 -16.14 -0.13 -0.94
C PHE A 549 -16.86 0.98 -0.19
N ASP A 550 -16.41 2.23 -0.32
CA ASP A 550 -17.01 3.36 0.38
C ASP A 550 -18.44 3.67 -0.12
N PHE A 551 -18.63 3.67 -1.45
CA PHE A 551 -19.91 3.96 -2.07
C PHE A 551 -20.99 2.95 -1.68
N PHE A 552 -20.69 1.65 -1.72
CA PHE A 552 -21.69 0.61 -1.37
C PHE A 552 -21.88 0.40 0.12
N LYS A 553 -20.88 0.75 0.94
CA LYS A 553 -21.06 0.80 2.39
C LYS A 553 -22.21 1.74 2.76
N GLU A 554 -22.32 2.88 2.08
CA GLU A 554 -23.41 3.85 2.29
C GLU A 554 -24.66 3.59 1.43
N ASN A 555 -24.51 2.98 0.24
CA ASN A 555 -25.57 2.86 -0.75
C ASN A 555 -25.91 1.40 -1.13
N LYS A 556 -26.07 0.53 -0.13
CA LYS A 556 -26.32 -0.92 -0.30
C LYS A 556 -27.49 -1.24 -1.25
N ARG A 557 -28.58 -0.46 -1.21
CA ARG A 557 -29.75 -0.65 -2.09
C ARG A 557 -29.42 -0.49 -3.58
N ILE A 558 -28.50 0.40 -3.93
CA ILE A 558 -28.08 0.59 -5.32
C ILE A 558 -27.39 -0.67 -5.83
N LEU A 559 -26.50 -1.27 -5.03
CA LEU A 559 -25.85 -2.53 -5.38
C LEU A 559 -26.88 -3.66 -5.57
N ILE A 560 -27.79 -3.83 -4.61
CA ILE A 560 -28.80 -4.89 -4.65
C ILE A 560 -29.68 -4.77 -5.90
N ASN A 561 -30.20 -3.57 -6.16
CA ASN A 561 -31.13 -3.34 -7.28
C ASN A 561 -30.46 -3.47 -8.65
N ASN A 562 -29.13 -3.30 -8.74
CA ASN A 562 -28.39 -3.39 -9.99
C ASN A 562 -27.52 -4.65 -10.09
N PHE A 563 -27.53 -5.54 -9.09
CA PHE A 563 -26.65 -6.73 -9.06
C PHE A 563 -26.79 -7.61 -10.31
N CYS A 564 -28.01 -7.99 -10.69
CA CYS A 564 -28.24 -8.88 -11.83
C CYS A 564 -27.93 -8.23 -13.19
N PRO A 565 -28.31 -6.95 -13.45
CA PRO A 565 -27.82 -6.20 -14.60
C PRO A 565 -26.28 -6.15 -14.66
N LEU A 566 -25.62 -5.75 -13.57
CA LEU A 566 -24.16 -5.64 -13.50
C LEU A 566 -23.46 -6.98 -13.74
N LEU A 567 -23.97 -8.07 -13.15
CA LEU A 567 -23.46 -9.41 -13.38
C LEU A 567 -23.52 -9.80 -14.86
N SER A 568 -24.51 -9.30 -15.61
CA SER A 568 -24.66 -9.59 -17.03
C SER A 568 -23.62 -8.87 -17.90
N ASP A 569 -23.10 -7.74 -17.43
CA ASP A 569 -22.10 -6.95 -18.15
C ASP A 569 -20.67 -7.46 -17.84
N ILE A 570 -20.46 -8.06 -16.66
CA ILE A 570 -19.14 -8.54 -16.22
C ILE A 570 -18.72 -9.83 -16.98
N PRO A 571 -17.42 -9.98 -17.35
CA PRO A 571 -16.92 -11.21 -17.94
C PRO A 571 -17.15 -12.46 -17.06
N LEU A 572 -17.54 -13.59 -17.68
CA LEU A 572 -17.88 -14.84 -16.99
C LEU A 572 -16.80 -15.34 -16.02
N ASN A 573 -15.52 -15.18 -16.37
CA ASN A 573 -14.37 -15.57 -15.54
C ASN A 573 -14.23 -14.74 -14.25
N LYS A 574 -14.87 -13.56 -14.18
CA LYS A 574 -14.86 -12.65 -13.03
C LYS A 574 -16.14 -12.74 -12.18
N HIS A 575 -17.19 -13.43 -12.64
CA HIS A 575 -18.45 -13.59 -11.91
C HIS A 575 -18.25 -14.06 -10.46
N ARG A 576 -17.39 -15.06 -10.25
CA ARG A 576 -17.13 -15.59 -8.92
C ARG A 576 -16.57 -14.50 -7.98
N VAL A 577 -15.62 -13.70 -8.47
CA VAL A 577 -15.01 -12.61 -7.70
C VAL A 577 -16.04 -11.54 -7.37
N PHE A 578 -16.84 -11.13 -8.36
CA PHE A 578 -17.90 -10.13 -8.16
C PHE A 578 -18.94 -10.55 -7.12
N VAL A 579 -19.32 -11.83 -7.11
CA VAL A 579 -20.24 -12.37 -6.10
C VAL A 579 -19.64 -12.24 -4.70
N TYR A 580 -18.40 -12.68 -4.48
CA TYR A 580 -17.76 -12.56 -3.16
C TYR A 580 -17.58 -11.10 -2.74
N GLN A 581 -17.20 -10.22 -3.68
CA GLN A 581 -17.04 -8.79 -3.40
C GLN A 581 -18.38 -8.13 -3.07
N THR A 582 -19.47 -8.52 -3.73
CA THR A 582 -20.82 -8.03 -3.40
C THR A 582 -21.18 -8.35 -1.95
N PHE A 583 -20.97 -9.60 -1.51
CA PHE A 583 -21.21 -9.97 -0.11
C PHE A 583 -20.29 -9.20 0.85
N TYR A 584 -19.03 -8.99 0.48
CA TYR A 584 -18.09 -8.19 1.26
C TYR A 584 -18.55 -6.73 1.41
N TRP A 585 -19.00 -6.08 0.33
CA TRP A 585 -19.52 -4.71 0.35
C TRP A 585 -20.81 -4.57 1.15
N LEU A 586 -21.68 -5.59 1.10
CA LEU A 586 -22.89 -5.63 1.91
C LEU A 586 -22.60 -5.88 3.40
N GLN A 587 -21.41 -6.42 3.73
CA GLN A 587 -21.02 -6.85 5.07
C GLN A 587 -22.02 -7.83 5.69
N GLU A 588 -22.56 -8.73 4.86
CA GLU A 588 -23.64 -9.67 5.19
C GLU A 588 -24.98 -9.04 5.62
N GLU A 589 -25.09 -7.71 5.69
CA GLU A 589 -26.37 -7.03 5.90
C GLU A 589 -27.19 -7.00 4.61
N ASN A 590 -28.52 -7.07 4.73
CA ASN A 590 -29.44 -7.03 3.58
C ASN A 590 -29.25 -8.18 2.57
N SER A 591 -28.63 -9.28 2.97
CA SER A 591 -28.51 -10.50 2.14
C SER A 591 -29.89 -11.05 1.75
N ASP A 592 -30.89 -10.96 2.63
CA ASP A 592 -32.28 -11.34 2.32
C ASP A 592 -32.86 -10.51 1.16
N LEU A 593 -32.57 -9.21 1.10
CA LEU A 593 -32.99 -8.34 -0.01
C LEU A 593 -32.26 -8.68 -1.32
N LEU A 594 -30.98 -9.05 -1.25
CA LEU A 594 -30.24 -9.53 -2.41
C LEU A 594 -30.81 -10.86 -2.93
N ILE A 595 -31.14 -11.80 -2.03
CA ILE A 595 -31.80 -13.06 -2.37
C ILE A 595 -33.11 -12.77 -3.12
N TYR A 596 -33.95 -11.90 -2.56
CA TYR A 596 -35.21 -11.51 -3.18
C TYR A 596 -35.01 -10.93 -4.59
N ALA A 597 -34.09 -9.96 -4.74
CA ALA A 597 -33.79 -9.35 -6.03
C ALA A 597 -33.31 -10.36 -7.08
N ILE A 598 -32.47 -11.34 -6.69
CA ILE A 598 -32.01 -12.41 -7.57
C ILE A 598 -33.17 -13.31 -8.02
N LEU A 599 -34.07 -13.68 -7.11
CA LEU A 599 -35.21 -14.55 -7.42
C LEU A 599 -36.20 -13.88 -8.36
N ILE A 600 -36.52 -12.59 -8.12
CA ILE A 600 -37.32 -11.78 -9.06
C ILE A 600 -36.67 -11.77 -10.45
N PHE A 601 -35.35 -11.56 -10.51
CA PHE A 601 -34.64 -11.55 -11.78
C PHE A 601 -34.69 -12.89 -12.51
N LEU A 602 -34.46 -14.01 -11.81
CA LEU A 602 -34.55 -15.36 -12.37
C LEU A 602 -35.96 -15.66 -12.90
N GLN A 603 -36.99 -15.18 -12.21
CA GLN A 603 -38.38 -15.36 -12.60
C GLN A 603 -38.74 -14.56 -13.85
N LYS A 604 -38.20 -13.33 -14.00
CA LYS A 604 -38.39 -12.47 -15.19
C LYS A 604 -37.51 -12.89 -16.38
N ASN A 605 -36.29 -13.37 -16.15
CA ASN A 605 -35.27 -13.60 -17.19
C ASN A 605 -34.81 -15.06 -17.22
N ILE A 606 -35.70 -15.94 -17.68
CA ILE A 606 -35.45 -17.39 -17.69
C ILE A 606 -34.16 -17.73 -18.47
N GLY A 607 -33.27 -18.50 -17.83
CA GLY A 607 -32.04 -19.00 -18.44
C GLY A 607 -30.83 -18.06 -18.41
N LYS A 608 -31.02 -16.74 -18.19
CA LYS A 608 -29.90 -15.78 -18.19
C LYS A 608 -29.09 -15.86 -16.88
N ASN A 609 -27.80 -16.20 -16.98
CA ASN A 609 -26.88 -16.30 -15.83
C ASN A 609 -27.31 -17.25 -14.71
N SER A 610 -28.28 -18.13 -14.95
CA SER A 610 -28.97 -18.97 -13.96
C SER A 610 -27.99 -19.75 -13.07
N ARG A 611 -27.00 -20.41 -13.67
CA ARG A 611 -26.00 -21.21 -12.93
C ARG A 611 -25.21 -20.38 -11.92
N THR A 612 -24.83 -19.14 -12.26
CA THR A 612 -24.09 -18.25 -11.36
C THR A 612 -24.99 -17.71 -10.26
N LEU A 613 -26.22 -17.32 -10.62
CA LEU A 613 -27.21 -16.79 -9.68
C LEU A 613 -27.65 -17.85 -8.66
N ILE A 614 -27.92 -19.09 -9.09
CA ILE A 614 -28.23 -20.20 -8.18
C ILE A 614 -27.07 -20.47 -7.21
N ARG A 615 -25.82 -20.49 -7.71
CA ARG A 615 -24.64 -20.62 -6.82
C ARG A 615 -24.53 -19.45 -5.82
N THR A 616 -24.88 -18.24 -6.25
CA THR A 616 -24.88 -17.05 -5.39
C THR A 616 -25.92 -17.19 -4.28
N LEU A 617 -27.13 -17.63 -4.61
CA LEU A 617 -28.20 -17.93 -3.66
C LEU A 617 -27.76 -19.00 -2.63
N MET A 618 -27.08 -20.06 -3.08
CA MET A 618 -26.55 -21.09 -2.19
C MET A 618 -25.50 -20.57 -1.21
N LEU A 619 -24.69 -19.59 -1.63
CA LEU A 619 -23.66 -18.96 -0.80
C LEU A 619 -24.22 -17.93 0.19
N ALA A 620 -25.38 -17.34 -0.10
CA ALA A 620 -25.97 -16.28 0.73
C ALA A 620 -26.35 -16.79 2.14
N ASN A 621 -26.10 -15.95 3.14
CA ASN A 621 -26.58 -16.12 4.51
C ASN A 621 -27.96 -15.47 4.64
N VAL A 622 -28.89 -16.15 5.29
CA VAL A 622 -30.23 -15.63 5.60
C VAL A 622 -30.20 -15.01 6.99
N ASN A 623 -30.58 -13.74 7.10
CA ASN A 623 -30.54 -13.02 8.38
C ASN A 623 -31.86 -13.11 9.14
N GLY A 624 -32.97 -13.24 8.42
CA GLY A 624 -34.31 -13.39 9.02
C GLY A 624 -34.81 -12.18 9.79
N LYS A 625 -34.32 -10.98 9.44
CA LYS A 625 -34.73 -9.73 10.09
C LYS A 625 -36.15 -9.28 9.71
N ASP A 626 -36.61 -9.64 8.51
CA ASP A 626 -37.93 -9.28 7.97
C ASP A 626 -38.67 -10.55 7.54
N ILE A 627 -39.62 -10.99 8.38
CA ILE A 627 -40.42 -12.20 8.16
C ILE A 627 -41.27 -12.07 6.90
N ASN A 628 -41.82 -10.88 6.61
CA ASN A 628 -42.64 -10.65 5.42
C ASN A 628 -41.82 -10.79 4.15
N LEU A 629 -40.59 -10.27 4.14
CA LEU A 629 -39.64 -10.51 3.04
C LEU A 629 -39.33 -12.00 2.86
N LEU A 630 -39.12 -12.74 3.95
CA LEU A 630 -38.88 -14.18 3.87
C LEU A 630 -40.08 -14.95 3.31
N LYS A 631 -41.32 -14.63 3.74
CA LYS A 631 -42.55 -15.22 3.17
C LYS A 631 -42.65 -14.95 1.66
N ARG A 632 -42.32 -13.74 1.20
CA ARG A 632 -42.25 -13.40 -0.24
C ARG A 632 -41.18 -14.21 -0.99
N ILE A 633 -40.02 -14.44 -0.37
CA ILE A 633 -38.96 -15.27 -0.92
C ILE A 633 -39.42 -16.74 -1.06
N ILE A 634 -40.08 -17.31 -0.04
CA ILE A 634 -40.62 -18.67 -0.09
C ILE A 634 -41.58 -18.81 -1.28
N TYR A 635 -42.50 -17.87 -1.45
CA TYR A 635 -43.43 -17.86 -2.58
C TYR A 635 -42.70 -17.87 -3.94
N LEU A 636 -41.62 -17.08 -4.10
CA LEU A 636 -40.81 -17.08 -5.31
C LEU A 636 -40.04 -18.39 -5.53
N ILE A 637 -39.53 -19.00 -4.45
CA ILE A 637 -38.86 -20.30 -4.51
C ILE A 637 -39.83 -21.36 -5.05
N ASP A 638 -41.07 -21.39 -4.55
CA ASP A 638 -42.08 -22.34 -5.03
C ASP A 638 -42.42 -22.16 -6.51
N LEU A 639 -42.52 -20.90 -6.97
CA LEU A 639 -42.73 -20.60 -8.39
C LEU A 639 -41.56 -21.05 -9.27
N LEU A 640 -40.32 -20.88 -8.81
CA LEU A 640 -39.12 -21.26 -9.54
C LEU A 640 -38.88 -22.78 -9.51
N ASN A 641 -39.19 -23.46 -8.40
CA ASN A 641 -39.16 -24.93 -8.29
C ASN A 641 -40.11 -25.56 -9.31
N LYS A 642 -41.33 -25.03 -9.46
CA LYS A 642 -42.28 -25.45 -10.50
C LYS A 642 -41.75 -25.27 -11.93
N ARG A 643 -40.75 -24.41 -12.13
CA ARG A 643 -40.08 -24.14 -13.40
C ARG A 643 -38.74 -24.90 -13.56
N GLY A 644 -38.41 -25.81 -12.64
CA GLY A 644 -37.25 -26.70 -12.74
C GLY A 644 -35.94 -26.14 -12.16
N TYR A 645 -35.99 -25.06 -11.36
CA TYR A 645 -34.83 -24.59 -10.59
C TYR A 645 -34.71 -25.38 -9.28
N ASP A 646 -33.53 -25.89 -8.95
CA ASP A 646 -33.28 -26.55 -7.66
C ASP A 646 -32.81 -25.53 -6.60
N LEU A 647 -33.72 -25.20 -5.68
CA LEU A 647 -33.50 -24.24 -4.60
C LEU A 647 -33.72 -24.85 -3.20
N LEU A 648 -33.65 -26.18 -3.07
CA LEU A 648 -33.89 -26.89 -1.80
C LEU A 648 -33.04 -26.36 -0.65
N ILE A 649 -31.73 -26.19 -0.87
CA ILE A 649 -30.80 -25.69 0.14
C ILE A 649 -31.17 -24.28 0.62
N LEU A 650 -31.65 -23.40 -0.28
CA LEU A 650 -32.09 -22.07 0.10
C LEU A 650 -33.39 -22.12 0.90
N SER A 651 -34.34 -22.96 0.48
CA SER A 651 -35.59 -23.19 1.21
C SER A 651 -35.33 -23.67 2.64
N GLU A 652 -34.45 -24.65 2.84
CA GLU A 652 -34.05 -25.14 4.17
C GLU A 652 -33.41 -24.06 5.05
N LYS A 653 -32.63 -23.13 4.46
CA LYS A 653 -32.06 -22.01 5.20
C LYS A 653 -33.13 -21.04 5.69
N ILE A 654 -34.16 -20.79 4.89
CA ILE A 654 -35.21 -19.80 5.19
C ILE A 654 -36.25 -20.36 6.16
N ASN A 655 -36.63 -21.64 6.02
CA ASN A 655 -37.61 -22.31 6.89
C ASN A 655 -37.17 -22.38 8.36
N LYS A 656 -35.91 -22.10 8.68
CA LYS A 656 -35.43 -21.94 10.06
C LYS A 656 -35.98 -20.69 10.76
N PHE A 657 -36.44 -19.70 9.99
CA PHE A 657 -36.87 -18.40 10.48
C PHE A 657 -38.38 -18.16 10.34
N VAL A 658 -39.04 -18.92 9.47
CA VAL A 658 -40.48 -18.81 9.20
C VAL A 658 -41.16 -20.08 9.71
N TYR A 659 -42.04 -19.94 10.70
CA TYR A 659 -42.92 -21.04 11.15
C TYR A 659 -44.04 -21.26 10.12
N GLU A 660 -44.65 -22.46 10.12
CA GLU A 660 -45.71 -22.91 9.21
C GLU A 660 -47.01 -22.07 9.31
N GLU A 661 -46.94 -20.81 8.90
CA GLU A 661 -48.09 -19.93 8.70
C GLU A 661 -48.35 -19.76 7.20
N GLU A 662 -49.62 -19.73 6.81
CA GLU A 662 -50.01 -19.46 5.42
C GLU A 662 -49.45 -18.11 4.94
N ILE A 663 -49.00 -18.06 3.69
CA ILE A 663 -48.51 -16.82 3.06
C ILE A 663 -49.73 -15.94 2.78
N GLU A 664 -49.77 -14.76 3.40
CA GLU A 664 -50.91 -13.87 3.31
C GLU A 664 -51.10 -13.31 1.89
N ASP A 665 -52.36 -13.19 1.46
CA ASP A 665 -52.73 -12.77 0.08
C ASP A 665 -52.12 -11.42 -0.33
N TYR A 666 -51.93 -10.50 0.61
CA TYR A 666 -51.34 -9.19 0.32
C TYR A 666 -49.86 -9.30 -0.08
N LEU A 667 -49.09 -10.24 0.51
CA LEU A 667 -47.69 -10.50 0.14
C LEU A 667 -47.59 -11.13 -1.25
N VAL A 668 -48.52 -12.03 -1.59
CA VAL A 668 -48.63 -12.59 -2.94
C VAL A 668 -48.90 -11.48 -3.96
N LYS A 669 -49.78 -10.53 -3.64
CA LYS A 669 -50.07 -9.37 -4.49
C LYS A 669 -48.84 -8.48 -4.68
N GLU A 670 -48.07 -8.23 -3.63
CA GLU A 670 -46.81 -7.48 -3.73
C GLU A 670 -45.80 -8.15 -4.67
N VAL A 671 -45.57 -9.46 -4.53
CA VAL A 671 -44.65 -10.18 -5.42
C VAL A 671 -45.13 -10.12 -6.88
N LYS A 672 -46.44 -10.25 -7.13
CA LYS A 672 -47.01 -10.12 -8.47
C LYS A 672 -46.80 -8.72 -9.07
N ASN A 673 -46.94 -7.68 -8.24
CA ASN A 673 -46.65 -6.30 -8.64
C ASN A 673 -45.16 -6.13 -8.99
N ASP A 674 -44.26 -6.66 -8.16
CA ASP A 674 -42.80 -6.61 -8.40
C ASP A 674 -42.40 -7.39 -9.67
N LEU A 675 -43.16 -8.44 -10.00
CA LEU A 675 -43.04 -9.19 -11.26
C LEU A 675 -43.66 -8.47 -12.47
N GLU A 676 -44.32 -7.32 -12.28
CA GLU A 676 -45.08 -6.59 -13.32
C GLU A 676 -46.20 -7.43 -13.96
N ILE A 677 -46.78 -8.36 -13.19
CA ILE A 677 -47.91 -9.18 -13.62
C ILE A 677 -49.20 -8.43 -13.27
N PHE A 678 -49.68 -7.59 -14.19
CA PHE A 678 -50.97 -6.93 -14.08
C PHE A 678 -52.08 -7.89 -14.54
N TYR A 679 -53.14 -8.04 -13.74
CA TYR A 679 -54.35 -8.77 -14.12
C TYR A 679 -55.27 -7.89 -14.96
#